data_AF-A0A813GT37-F1
#
_entry.id   AF-A0A813GT37-F1
#
_cell.length_a   1.000
_cell.length_b   1.000
_cell.length_c   1.000
_cell.angle_alpha   90.00
_cell.angle_beta   90.00
_cell.angle_gamma   90.00
#
_symmetry.space_group_name_H-M   'P 1'
#
loop_
_entity.id
_entity.type
_entity.pdbx_description
1 polymer ?
#
loop_
_entity_poly.entity_id
_entity_poly.type
_entity_poly.pdbx_seq_one_letter_code
_entity_poly.pdbx_strand_id
1 'polypeptide(L)'
;MKGHLKRSWAKTIQELAEIEGVNQQEGIETPEIPVQESPVRDPSQSGQQQVRAGADLEDHSMARPKHMASGDEVTALMKARQWEKPEQWTMTVQHWVDIVGACTETPQYKSVMEQKKTVNMHDVCRLFVKPWSEGTGCSLAVLMSREVVCNAQLMVSHCWGEDVSETKESLLQHAVRHELPMTVPIWFCVFSNYQPEDGVGPKLEHQLALEPFASVIRNPSLKAANGGHGMVALHTTTDDLYSRLWCVHEVERAIVEEDVEIKASMSQKYIDLMVGRVEQFLGLGATLNDCFRAAGVQVQTAKARCSSKDDEEKLVKLILQQANGFDGLDKVVEDFRREQLPDIIFETLIRKGLLTLDGASTSARANAAVVLAACQAHGAGQLQHATTNPEVSERIRLAGLLGNDELRWQDIEVLDLEDLQMTLIRKGLLTLDGASTSARADAAIVFAACQMHGGGQLEHATNPEVRERIRLALRGGNRFDEKLRWQDLEVIDLEDLKLGQIFRLGVRTLAEDITQLRQSAKLSLALAGEGLGAKGCKTLFEAIAKQKQITDLSLDLGRNGLGFEGSKAVSEGIAQLKQITDLSLDLTNNNLGDEGSKAVAEAIAQLKQITDLSLDLSLNSLGDESGQAVFEAIAQLKQITDLSLDLRFNYLGDEGRKAVSEGIAQLKHITNLSLKL
;
A
#
# COMPACT_ATOMS: atom_id res chain seq x y z
N MET A 1 -7.33 -45.84 -18.05
CA MET A 1 -7.72 -44.81 -19.05
C MET A 1 -6.53 -43.90 -19.37
N LYS A 2 -5.59 -44.36 -20.20
CA LYS A 2 -4.51 -43.55 -20.78
C LYS A 2 -4.47 -43.91 -22.25
N GLY A 3 -4.97 -43.05 -23.14
CA GLY A 3 -5.04 -43.39 -24.57
C GLY A 3 -5.76 -42.45 -25.55
N HIS A 4 -6.38 -41.34 -25.12
CA HIS A 4 -7.21 -40.53 -26.04
C HIS A 4 -6.91 -39.02 -26.15
N LEU A 5 -5.79 -38.52 -25.60
CA LEU A 5 -5.46 -37.07 -25.68
C LEU A 5 -4.18 -36.74 -26.49
N LYS A 6 -3.64 -37.67 -27.28
CA LYS A 6 -2.44 -37.43 -28.14
C LYS A 6 -2.71 -37.23 -29.64
N ARG A 7 -3.96 -36.99 -30.08
CA ARG A 7 -4.27 -36.84 -31.52
C ARG A 7 -4.78 -35.47 -31.98
N SER A 8 -4.83 -34.45 -31.11
CA SER A 8 -5.30 -33.11 -31.53
C SER A 8 -4.18 -32.08 -31.77
N TRP A 9 -2.92 -32.39 -31.48
CA TRP A 9 -1.82 -31.41 -31.56
C TRP A 9 -0.80 -31.66 -32.67
N ALA A 10 -0.94 -32.76 -33.42
CA ALA A 10 -0.04 -33.07 -34.55
C ALA A 10 -0.57 -32.56 -35.90
N LYS A 11 -1.84 -32.13 -35.98
CA LYS A 11 -2.45 -31.68 -37.25
C LYS A 11 -2.37 -30.16 -37.45
N THR A 12 -2.14 -29.38 -36.39
CA THR A 12 -2.05 -27.92 -36.45
C THR A 12 -0.63 -27.40 -36.70
N ILE A 13 0.39 -28.24 -36.53
CA ILE A 13 1.81 -27.86 -36.77
C ILE A 13 2.23 -28.12 -38.23
N GLN A 14 1.47 -28.90 -39.00
CA GLN A 14 1.80 -29.20 -40.40
C GLN A 14 1.20 -28.21 -41.41
N GLU A 15 0.26 -27.34 -40.98
CA GLU A 15 -0.37 -26.32 -41.84
C GLU A 15 0.28 -24.92 -41.69
N LEU A 16 1.24 -24.75 -40.78
CA LEU A 16 1.99 -23.48 -40.59
C LEU A 16 3.39 -23.49 -41.21
N ALA A 17 3.76 -24.53 -41.97
CA ALA A 17 5.06 -24.66 -42.63
C ALA A 17 5.01 -24.43 -44.16
N GLU A 18 3.90 -23.94 -44.72
CA GLU A 18 3.74 -23.69 -46.17
C GLU A 18 3.67 -22.20 -46.56
N ILE A 19 3.91 -21.27 -45.63
CA ILE A 19 3.99 -19.83 -45.95
C ILE A 19 5.29 -19.27 -45.37
N GLU A 20 6.41 -19.57 -46.03
CA GLU A 20 7.58 -18.69 -46.16
C GLU A 20 8.66 -19.43 -46.97
N GLY A 21 8.49 -19.40 -48.29
CA GLY A 21 9.59 -19.68 -49.21
C GLY A 21 10.40 -18.40 -49.41
N VAL A 22 11.69 -18.43 -49.05
CA VAL A 22 12.83 -18.31 -49.99
C VAL A 22 14.14 -18.07 -49.21
N ASN A 23 14.98 -19.12 -49.24
CA ASN A 23 16.45 -19.23 -49.30
C ASN A 23 17.39 -18.34 -48.47
N GLN A 24 18.22 -19.05 -47.68
CA GLN A 24 19.57 -18.68 -47.30
C GLN A 24 20.60 -18.95 -48.42
N GLN A 25 21.73 -18.24 -48.29
CA GLN A 25 23.12 -18.54 -48.71
C GLN A 25 23.68 -17.81 -49.93
N GLU A 26 24.56 -16.85 -49.64
CA GLU A 26 25.96 -16.67 -50.10
C GLU A 26 26.46 -15.39 -49.37
N GLY A 27 27.68 -15.17 -48.90
CA GLY A 27 28.97 -15.82 -48.90
C GLY A 27 29.91 -14.86 -48.16
N ILE A 28 30.94 -15.38 -47.49
CA ILE A 28 31.92 -14.61 -46.71
C ILE A 28 32.75 -13.71 -47.63
N GLU A 29 32.93 -12.43 -47.28
CA GLU A 29 34.16 -11.67 -47.55
C GLU A 29 34.19 -10.34 -46.76
N THR A 30 35.22 -10.16 -45.94
CA THR A 30 35.61 -8.86 -45.35
C THR A 30 36.46 -8.06 -46.34
N PRO A 31 36.22 -6.75 -46.48
CA PRO A 31 37.35 -5.82 -46.62
C PRO A 31 37.23 -4.58 -45.72
N GLU A 32 38.40 -4.12 -45.28
CA GLU A 32 38.66 -2.95 -44.46
C GLU A 32 38.45 -1.59 -45.21
N ILE A 33 38.57 -0.50 -44.42
CA ILE A 33 38.96 0.90 -44.76
C ILE A 33 37.78 1.85 -45.12
N PRO A 34 37.77 3.20 -44.84
CA PRO A 34 38.61 4.08 -43.99
C PRO A 34 37.83 5.00 -43.00
N VAL A 35 38.59 5.61 -42.09
CA VAL A 35 38.24 6.84 -41.35
C VAL A 35 38.14 8.04 -42.32
N GLN A 36 37.04 8.78 -42.29
CA GLN A 36 36.95 10.13 -42.88
C GLN A 36 36.47 11.14 -41.83
N GLU A 37 37.36 12.08 -41.49
CA GLU A 37 37.09 13.29 -40.74
C GLU A 37 36.08 14.19 -41.47
N SER A 38 35.13 14.78 -40.75
CA SER A 38 34.23 15.81 -41.28
C SER A 38 34.63 17.20 -40.76
N PRO A 39 34.51 18.27 -41.58
CA PRO A 39 35.27 19.48 -41.39
C PRO A 39 34.58 20.49 -40.46
N VAL A 40 35.43 21.23 -39.74
CA VAL A 40 35.13 22.45 -38.99
C VAL A 40 34.45 23.48 -39.91
N ARG A 41 33.32 24.07 -39.49
CA ARG A 41 32.75 25.26 -40.13
C ARG A 41 32.87 26.49 -39.23
N ASP A 42 33.56 27.47 -39.81
CA ASP A 42 33.84 28.83 -39.35
C ASP A 42 32.56 29.71 -39.34
N PRO A 43 32.28 30.47 -38.26
CA PRO A 43 31.11 31.32 -38.15
C PRO A 43 31.36 32.71 -38.74
N SER A 44 31.40 32.83 -40.07
CA SER A 44 31.18 34.12 -40.73
C SER A 44 30.75 33.95 -42.18
N GLN A 45 29.44 34.02 -42.45
CA GLN A 45 28.89 34.68 -43.64
C GLN A 45 27.36 34.65 -43.60
N SER A 46 26.81 35.84 -43.42
CA SER A 46 25.42 36.24 -43.57
C SER A 46 24.95 36.19 -45.02
N GLY A 47 23.71 35.75 -45.25
CA GLY A 47 22.98 35.94 -46.50
C GLY A 47 21.49 36.12 -46.21
N GLN A 48 21.04 37.37 -46.28
CA GLN A 48 19.66 37.80 -46.10
C GLN A 48 18.73 37.17 -47.15
N GLN A 49 17.59 36.64 -46.72
CA GLN A 49 16.40 36.60 -47.56
C GLN A 49 15.18 37.03 -46.73
N GLN A 50 14.73 38.26 -47.00
CA GLN A 50 13.46 38.80 -46.56
C GLN A 50 12.31 38.07 -47.26
N VAL A 51 11.33 37.61 -46.49
CA VAL A 51 9.96 37.38 -46.99
C VAL A 51 9.01 38.16 -46.06
N ARG A 52 8.43 39.23 -46.61
CA ARG A 52 7.20 39.91 -46.14
C ARG A 52 6.09 39.46 -47.12
N ALA A 53 4.81 39.32 -46.80
CA ALA A 53 4.01 39.52 -45.60
C ALA A 53 2.65 38.82 -45.81
N GLY A 54 1.92 38.59 -44.73
CA GLY A 54 0.45 38.61 -44.73
C GLY A 54 -0.27 37.27 -44.91
N ALA A 55 -0.36 36.51 -43.82
CA ALA A 55 -1.54 35.70 -43.52
C ALA A 55 -1.63 35.61 -41.99
N ASP A 56 -2.75 36.12 -41.47
CA ASP A 56 -3.25 36.07 -40.10
C ASP A 56 -2.44 35.19 -39.14
N LEU A 57 -1.58 35.84 -38.35
CA LEU A 57 -1.07 35.26 -37.11
C LEU A 57 -2.25 35.25 -36.14
N GLU A 58 -3.06 34.20 -36.19
CA GLU A 58 -3.87 33.82 -35.04
C GLU A 58 -2.93 33.71 -33.85
N ASP A 59 -3.26 34.47 -32.79
CA ASP A 59 -2.60 34.46 -31.50
C ASP A 59 -2.77 33.07 -30.85
N HIS A 60 -1.97 32.12 -31.32
CA HIS A 60 -1.70 30.87 -30.62
C HIS A 60 -0.86 31.19 -29.40
N SER A 61 -1.47 31.82 -28.39
CA SER A 61 -1.01 31.66 -27.02
C SER A 61 -0.80 30.16 -26.83
N MET A 62 0.47 29.74 -26.80
CA MET A 62 0.86 28.34 -26.68
C MET A 62 0.05 27.75 -25.54
N ALA A 63 -0.64 26.63 -25.76
CA ALA A 63 -1.49 25.99 -24.77
C ALA A 63 -0.68 25.78 -23.47
N ARG A 64 -0.75 26.75 -22.57
CA ARG A 64 -0.08 26.77 -21.28
C ARG A 64 -0.99 26.06 -20.29
N PRO A 65 -0.44 25.41 -19.24
CA PRO A 65 -1.28 24.86 -18.19
C PRO A 65 -2.18 25.96 -17.60
N LYS A 66 -3.49 25.69 -17.49
CA LYS A 66 -4.51 26.71 -17.15
C LYS A 66 -4.25 27.46 -15.83
N HIS A 67 -3.58 26.83 -14.89
CA HIS A 67 -3.30 27.36 -13.55
C HIS A 67 -1.89 27.98 -13.41
N MET A 68 -1.08 27.96 -14.47
CA MET A 68 0.29 28.51 -14.47
C MET A 68 0.29 30.03 -14.54
N ALA A 69 1.10 30.72 -13.72
CA ALA A 69 1.23 32.19 -13.71
C ALA A 69 1.53 32.77 -15.10
N SER A 70 0.70 33.73 -15.50
CA SER A 70 1.08 34.68 -16.55
C SER A 70 2.11 35.68 -15.99
N GLY A 71 2.82 36.38 -16.88
CA GLY A 71 3.83 37.35 -16.48
C GLY A 71 3.29 38.46 -15.57
N ASP A 72 2.06 38.90 -15.80
CA ASP A 72 1.40 39.97 -15.03
C ASP A 72 0.98 39.51 -13.62
N GLU A 73 0.85 38.20 -13.40
CA GLU A 73 0.48 37.60 -12.12
C GLU A 73 1.71 37.29 -11.24
N VAL A 74 2.93 37.55 -11.73
CA VAL A 74 4.16 37.27 -10.99
C VAL A 74 4.33 38.25 -9.84
N THR A 75 4.25 37.74 -8.61
CA THR A 75 4.40 38.54 -7.39
C THR A 75 5.87 38.74 -7.00
N ALA A 76 6.13 39.74 -6.15
CA ALA A 76 7.44 39.94 -5.55
C ALA A 76 7.89 38.72 -4.71
N LEU A 77 6.95 38.04 -4.06
CA LEU A 77 7.21 36.82 -3.29
C LEU A 77 7.72 35.68 -4.20
N MET A 78 7.09 35.50 -5.36
CA MET A 78 7.52 34.47 -6.33
C MET A 78 8.94 34.74 -6.83
N LYS A 79 9.26 36.01 -7.13
CA LYS A 79 10.61 36.41 -7.51
C LYS A 79 11.57 36.14 -6.36
N ALA A 80 11.33 36.66 -5.16
CA ALA A 80 12.20 36.45 -4.00
C ALA A 80 12.49 34.95 -3.74
N ARG A 81 11.45 34.11 -3.82
CA ARG A 81 11.59 32.65 -3.73
C ARG A 81 12.60 32.10 -4.75
N GLN A 82 12.49 32.50 -6.02
CA GLN A 82 13.40 32.08 -7.09
C GLN A 82 14.86 32.53 -6.86
N TRP A 83 15.09 33.62 -6.14
CA TRP A 83 16.43 34.18 -5.92
C TRP A 83 17.14 33.64 -4.69
N GLU A 84 16.41 33.09 -3.71
CA GLU A 84 16.94 32.84 -2.37
C GLU A 84 16.87 31.38 -1.90
N LYS A 85 15.81 30.63 -2.27
CA LYS A 85 15.48 29.35 -1.61
C LYS A 85 15.25 28.21 -2.61
N PRO A 86 16.32 27.53 -3.08
CA PRO A 86 16.21 26.44 -4.04
C PRO A 86 15.26 25.30 -3.65
N GLU A 87 15.19 24.99 -2.36
CA GLU A 87 14.31 23.99 -1.79
C GLU A 87 12.82 24.32 -2.00
N GLN A 88 12.49 25.58 -2.30
CA GLN A 88 11.13 26.06 -2.54
C GLN A 88 10.82 26.28 -4.03
N TRP A 89 11.73 25.91 -4.94
CA TRP A 89 11.48 25.95 -6.39
C TRP A 89 10.72 24.71 -6.83
N THR A 90 9.57 24.50 -6.22
CA THR A 90 8.80 23.27 -6.28
C THR A 90 7.55 23.43 -7.11
N MET A 91 7.09 22.31 -7.66
CA MET A 91 5.76 22.12 -8.22
C MET A 91 5.21 20.79 -7.71
N THR A 92 3.95 20.44 -7.96
CA THR A 92 3.42 19.14 -7.52
C THR A 92 3.61 18.07 -8.59
N VAL A 93 3.44 16.79 -8.23
CA VAL A 93 3.36 15.70 -9.22
C VAL A 93 2.23 15.96 -10.23
N GLN A 94 1.09 16.50 -9.78
CA GLN A 94 -0.01 16.89 -10.67
C GLN A 94 0.40 18.01 -11.64
N HIS A 95 1.10 19.04 -11.15
CA HIS A 95 1.60 20.11 -12.02
C HIS A 95 2.51 19.56 -13.13
N TRP A 96 3.36 18.57 -12.80
CA TRP A 96 4.17 17.90 -13.82
C TRP A 96 3.32 17.20 -14.88
N VAL A 97 2.30 16.43 -14.45
CA VAL A 97 1.36 15.77 -15.37
C VAL A 97 0.67 16.78 -16.29
N ASP A 98 0.27 17.92 -15.74
CA ASP A 98 -0.44 18.98 -16.48
C ASP A 98 0.49 19.69 -17.47
N ILE A 99 1.76 19.93 -17.12
CA ILE A 99 2.79 20.46 -18.02
C ILE A 99 2.98 19.53 -19.21
N VAL A 100 3.21 18.24 -18.97
CA VAL A 100 3.39 17.27 -20.07
C VAL A 100 2.14 17.18 -20.92
N GLY A 101 0.96 17.15 -20.31
CA GLY A 101 -0.32 17.14 -21.02
C GLY A 101 -0.42 18.33 -21.99
N ALA A 102 -0.19 19.54 -21.47
CA ALA A 102 -0.20 20.77 -22.26
C ALA A 102 0.83 20.72 -23.41
N CYS A 103 2.05 20.23 -23.16
CA CYS A 103 3.07 20.07 -24.20
C CYS A 103 2.59 19.12 -25.31
N THR A 104 2.08 17.94 -24.96
CA THR A 104 1.71 16.87 -25.92
C THR A 104 0.57 17.26 -26.88
N GLU A 105 -0.27 18.21 -26.49
CA GLU A 105 -1.38 18.68 -27.32
C GLU A 105 -0.90 19.61 -28.45
N THR A 106 0.27 20.22 -28.30
CA THR A 106 0.79 21.23 -29.24
C THR A 106 1.29 20.64 -30.58
N PRO A 107 1.14 21.38 -31.70
CA PRO A 107 1.71 20.98 -32.98
C PRO A 107 3.24 20.82 -32.95
N GLN A 108 3.93 21.65 -32.16
CA GLN A 108 5.39 21.62 -32.04
C GLN A 108 5.87 20.30 -31.43
N TYR A 109 5.21 19.81 -30.38
CA TYR A 109 5.53 18.51 -29.77
C TYR A 109 5.30 17.36 -30.75
N LYS A 110 4.14 17.35 -31.43
CA LYS A 110 3.79 16.33 -32.43
C LYS A 110 4.80 16.29 -33.58
N SER A 111 5.26 17.45 -34.04
CA SER A 111 6.28 17.53 -35.10
C SER A 111 7.62 16.92 -34.69
N VAL A 112 8.09 17.18 -33.46
CA VAL A 112 9.34 16.56 -32.96
C VAL A 112 9.16 15.05 -32.80
N MET A 113 8.03 14.59 -32.26
CA MET A 113 7.71 13.16 -32.17
C MET A 113 7.71 12.48 -33.55
N GLU A 114 7.16 13.11 -34.58
CA GLU A 114 7.16 12.55 -35.93
C GLU A 114 8.58 12.40 -36.50
N GLN A 115 9.44 13.39 -36.27
CA GLN A 115 10.81 13.46 -36.80
C GLN A 115 11.80 12.57 -36.03
N LYS A 116 11.82 12.68 -34.70
CA LYS A 116 12.81 12.01 -33.83
C LYS A 116 12.32 10.70 -33.23
N LYS A 117 11.02 10.43 -33.28
CA LYS A 117 10.33 9.32 -32.59
C LYS A 117 10.32 9.39 -31.06
N THR A 118 11.07 10.31 -30.47
CA THR A 118 11.13 10.58 -29.03
C THR A 118 11.18 12.08 -28.79
N VAL A 119 10.63 12.55 -27.68
CA VAL A 119 10.80 13.93 -27.21
C VAL A 119 11.49 13.88 -25.86
N ASN A 120 12.64 14.54 -25.77
CA ASN A 120 13.42 14.58 -24.53
C ASN A 120 13.28 15.91 -23.80
N MET A 121 13.89 16.02 -22.62
CA MET A 121 13.78 17.21 -21.77
C MET A 121 14.51 18.42 -22.36
N HIS A 122 15.51 18.23 -23.23
CA HIS A 122 16.10 19.35 -23.98
C HIS A 122 15.07 19.96 -24.95
N ASP A 123 14.32 19.13 -25.66
CA ASP A 123 13.26 19.58 -26.55
C ASP A 123 12.13 20.27 -25.77
N VAL A 124 11.69 19.70 -24.63
CA VAL A 124 10.68 20.33 -23.76
C VAL A 124 11.18 21.66 -23.19
N CYS A 125 12.44 21.71 -22.76
CA CYS A 125 13.04 22.93 -22.22
C CYS A 125 13.06 24.05 -23.26
N ARG A 126 13.49 23.73 -24.50
CA ARG A 126 13.59 24.69 -25.60
C ARG A 126 12.24 25.15 -26.11
N LEU A 127 11.29 24.23 -26.27
CA LEU A 127 9.99 24.51 -26.91
C LEU A 127 8.96 25.10 -25.95
N PHE A 128 9.05 24.77 -24.66
CA PHE A 128 8.00 25.13 -23.69
C PHE A 128 8.56 25.79 -22.44
N VAL A 129 9.52 25.20 -21.72
CA VAL A 129 9.98 25.75 -20.43
C VAL A 129 10.53 27.17 -20.59
N LYS A 130 11.47 27.38 -21.52
CA LYS A 130 12.05 28.71 -21.77
C LYS A 130 10.98 29.71 -22.24
N PRO A 131 10.21 29.45 -23.32
CA PRO A 131 9.17 30.40 -23.76
C PRO A 131 8.04 30.64 -22.74
N TRP A 132 7.78 29.69 -21.85
CA TRP A 132 6.72 29.84 -20.84
C TRP A 132 7.16 30.64 -19.60
N SER A 133 8.46 30.67 -19.32
CA SER A 133 9.04 31.38 -18.18
C SER A 133 9.80 32.66 -18.54
N GLU A 134 10.01 32.91 -19.84
CA GLU A 134 10.64 34.14 -20.34
C GLU A 134 9.91 35.41 -19.86
N GLY A 135 10.69 36.41 -19.47
CA GLY A 135 10.21 37.69 -18.96
C GLY A 135 9.65 37.67 -17.54
N THR A 136 9.51 36.49 -16.92
CA THR A 136 8.86 36.37 -15.60
C THR A 136 9.85 36.54 -14.43
N GLY A 137 11.11 36.18 -14.63
CA GLY A 137 12.11 36.06 -13.57
C GLY A 137 11.89 34.89 -12.60
N CYS A 138 10.98 33.97 -12.92
CA CYS A 138 10.61 32.81 -12.11
C CYS A 138 10.72 31.52 -12.95
N SER A 139 11.16 30.42 -12.36
CA SER A 139 11.16 29.12 -13.04
C SER A 139 9.73 28.63 -13.30
N LEU A 140 9.59 27.67 -14.21
CA LEU A 140 8.27 27.10 -14.52
C LEU A 140 7.63 26.49 -13.26
N ALA A 141 8.42 25.82 -12.41
CA ALA A 141 7.92 25.26 -11.16
C ALA A 141 7.33 26.35 -10.25
N VAL A 142 8.03 27.47 -10.09
CA VAL A 142 7.57 28.62 -9.30
C VAL A 142 6.31 29.25 -9.89
N LEU A 143 6.18 29.30 -11.22
CA LEU A 143 4.98 29.80 -11.89
C LEU A 143 3.77 28.87 -11.72
N MET A 144 4.00 27.57 -11.59
CA MET A 144 2.94 26.58 -11.33
C MET A 144 2.48 26.59 -9.87
N SER A 145 3.40 26.80 -8.93
CA SER A 145 3.12 26.82 -7.48
C SER A 145 2.87 28.22 -6.93
N ARG A 146 2.06 29.04 -7.65
CA ARG A 146 1.83 30.47 -7.36
C ARG A 146 1.52 30.77 -5.89
N GLU A 147 0.64 29.96 -5.30
CA GLU A 147 0.08 30.17 -3.95
C GLU A 147 0.74 29.27 -2.89
N VAL A 148 1.46 28.24 -3.32
CA VAL A 148 1.98 27.21 -2.41
C VAL A 148 3.48 27.42 -2.26
N VAL A 149 3.88 27.87 -1.06
CA VAL A 149 5.28 27.91 -0.64
C VAL A 149 5.55 26.67 0.20
N CYS A 150 6.13 25.66 -0.43
CA CYS A 150 6.47 24.40 0.22
C CYS A 150 7.89 23.99 -0.17
N ASN A 151 8.64 23.51 0.81
CA ASN A 151 9.91 22.87 0.55
C ASN A 151 9.67 21.54 -0.17
N ALA A 152 10.64 21.12 -0.98
CA ALA A 152 10.59 19.86 -1.69
C ALA A 152 10.43 18.70 -0.70
N GLN A 153 9.44 17.84 -0.95
CA GLN A 153 9.25 16.58 -0.24
C GLN A 153 9.75 15.39 -1.06
N LEU A 154 9.90 15.54 -2.38
CA LEU A 154 10.52 14.55 -3.25
C LEU A 154 11.48 15.24 -4.23
N MET A 155 12.68 14.71 -4.37
CA MET A 155 13.64 15.15 -5.39
C MET A 155 13.63 14.15 -6.55
N VAL A 156 13.49 14.65 -7.77
CA VAL A 156 13.49 13.84 -9.00
C VAL A 156 14.83 13.97 -9.70
N SER A 157 15.66 12.92 -9.63
CA SER A 157 16.90 12.81 -10.38
C SER A 157 16.65 12.12 -11.71
N HIS A 158 17.03 12.79 -12.81
CA HIS A 158 16.70 12.39 -14.18
C HIS A 158 17.77 12.89 -15.16
N CYS A 159 17.90 12.24 -16.32
CA CYS A 159 18.72 12.76 -17.42
C CYS A 159 17.88 13.59 -18.41
N TRP A 160 18.50 14.59 -19.05
CA TRP A 160 17.78 15.44 -19.99
C TRP A 160 17.58 14.81 -21.37
N GLY A 161 18.37 13.77 -21.69
CA GLY A 161 18.21 12.95 -22.90
C GLY A 161 17.09 11.92 -22.82
N GLU A 162 16.45 11.76 -21.65
CA GLU A 162 15.38 10.80 -21.42
C GLU A 162 14.10 11.17 -22.16
N ASP A 163 13.37 10.17 -22.66
CA ASP A 163 12.05 10.37 -23.24
C ASP A 163 11.07 10.85 -22.17
N VAL A 164 10.35 11.92 -22.49
CA VAL A 164 9.44 12.60 -21.56
C VAL A 164 8.25 11.71 -21.19
N SER A 165 7.81 10.85 -22.10
CA SER A 165 6.70 9.93 -21.85
C SER A 165 7.14 8.81 -20.90
N GLU A 166 8.33 8.24 -21.13
CA GLU A 166 8.93 7.26 -20.21
C GLU A 166 9.19 7.86 -18.83
N THR A 167 9.68 9.10 -18.77
CA THR A 167 9.90 9.83 -17.51
C THR A 167 8.59 10.04 -16.75
N LYS A 168 7.53 10.47 -17.45
CA LYS A 168 6.19 10.65 -16.85
C LYS A 168 5.62 9.33 -16.34
N GLU A 169 5.71 8.27 -17.14
CA GLU A 169 5.28 6.93 -16.74
C GLU A 169 6.01 6.47 -15.48
N SER A 170 7.35 6.54 -15.49
CA SER A 170 8.19 6.10 -14.37
C SER A 170 7.89 6.85 -13.07
N LEU A 171 7.68 8.17 -13.12
CA LEU A 171 7.34 8.95 -11.94
C LEU A 171 5.91 8.65 -11.43
N LEU A 172 4.94 8.41 -12.33
CA LEU A 172 3.59 8.02 -11.93
C LEU A 172 3.54 6.62 -11.33
N GLN A 173 4.31 5.68 -11.88
CA GLN A 173 4.46 4.34 -11.30
C GLN A 173 5.09 4.41 -9.90
N HIS A 174 6.09 5.27 -9.71
CA HIS A 174 6.68 5.54 -8.40
C HIS A 174 5.63 6.09 -7.42
N ALA A 175 4.84 7.07 -7.85
CA ALA A 175 3.78 7.65 -7.03
C ALA A 175 2.74 6.60 -6.60
N VAL A 176 2.32 5.71 -7.51
CA VAL A 176 1.40 4.60 -7.18
C VAL A 176 2.04 3.60 -6.22
N ARG A 177 3.28 3.18 -6.48
CA ARG A 177 3.99 2.16 -5.69
C ARG A 177 4.24 2.60 -4.25
N HIS A 178 4.43 3.89 -4.03
CA HIS A 178 4.74 4.47 -2.73
C HIS A 178 3.59 5.31 -2.16
N GLU A 179 2.39 5.19 -2.72
CA GLU A 179 1.17 5.87 -2.26
C GLU A 179 1.34 7.39 -2.12
N LEU A 180 2.13 8.00 -3.03
CA LEU A 180 2.42 9.43 -3.00
C LEU A 180 1.20 10.24 -3.45
N PRO A 181 0.73 11.21 -2.66
CA PRO A 181 -0.29 12.15 -3.11
C PRO A 181 0.17 12.92 -4.35
N MET A 182 -0.74 13.16 -5.30
CA MET A 182 -0.43 13.97 -6.49
C MET A 182 -0.10 15.45 -6.16
N THR A 183 -0.39 15.87 -4.92
CA THR A 183 -0.08 17.19 -4.37
C THR A 183 1.32 17.29 -3.76
N VAL A 184 2.09 16.20 -3.71
CA VAL A 184 3.46 16.19 -3.16
C VAL A 184 4.33 17.21 -3.90
N PRO A 185 4.98 18.16 -3.19
CA PRO A 185 5.96 19.08 -3.75
C PRO A 185 7.21 18.36 -4.21
N ILE A 186 7.47 18.42 -5.52
CA ILE A 186 8.64 17.85 -6.17
C ILE A 186 9.61 18.94 -6.59
N TRP A 187 10.90 18.62 -6.50
CA TRP A 187 11.98 19.38 -7.12
C TRP A 187 12.50 18.63 -8.35
N PHE A 188 12.53 19.31 -9.49
CA PHE A 188 12.79 18.69 -10.80
C PHE A 188 13.61 19.67 -11.64
N CYS A 189 14.91 19.39 -11.81
CA CYS A 189 15.89 20.40 -12.19
C CYS A 189 15.57 21.22 -13.46
N VAL A 190 14.98 20.60 -14.49
CA VAL A 190 14.64 21.30 -15.74
C VAL A 190 13.51 22.34 -15.54
N PHE A 191 12.61 22.12 -14.58
CA PHE A 191 11.47 23.00 -14.28
C PHE A 191 11.71 23.91 -13.07
N SER A 192 12.50 23.45 -12.11
CA SER A 192 12.80 24.15 -10.86
C SER A 192 13.83 25.27 -11.04
N ASN A 193 14.86 25.05 -11.85
CA ASN A 193 15.82 26.09 -12.18
C ASN A 193 15.26 27.05 -13.23
N TYR A 194 15.65 28.32 -13.15
CA TYR A 194 15.32 29.32 -14.16
C TYR A 194 16.16 29.11 -15.43
N GLN A 195 15.50 28.73 -16.52
CA GLN A 195 16.09 28.34 -17.81
C GLN A 195 16.23 29.44 -18.89
N PRO A 196 15.41 30.52 -18.92
CA PRO A 196 15.40 31.46 -20.05
C PRO A 196 16.72 32.19 -20.34
N GLU A 197 17.51 32.53 -19.32
CA GLU A 197 18.74 33.35 -19.47
C GLU A 197 18.51 34.71 -20.16
N ASP A 198 17.30 35.25 -20.05
CA ASP A 198 16.82 36.49 -20.70
C ASP A 198 17.25 37.79 -19.98
N GLY A 199 18.00 37.67 -18.87
CA GLY A 199 18.44 38.79 -18.04
C GLY A 199 17.40 39.32 -17.04
N VAL A 200 16.19 38.74 -16.97
CA VAL A 200 15.14 39.12 -16.02
C VAL A 200 15.23 38.32 -14.72
N GLY A 201 15.49 37.01 -14.82
CA GLY A 201 15.68 36.14 -13.66
C GLY A 201 17.14 35.90 -13.27
N PRO A 202 17.40 35.00 -12.29
CA PRO A 202 18.75 34.72 -11.85
C PRO A 202 19.58 34.04 -12.94
N LYS A 203 20.81 34.53 -13.13
CA LYS A 203 21.79 33.88 -14.01
C LYS A 203 22.14 32.49 -13.49
N LEU A 204 22.58 31.62 -14.39
CA LEU A 204 23.03 30.26 -14.04
C LEU A 204 24.09 30.29 -12.92
N GLU A 205 25.08 31.18 -13.02
CA GLU A 205 26.12 31.35 -11.99
C GLU A 205 25.54 31.66 -10.60
N HIS A 206 24.54 32.55 -10.52
CA HIS A 206 23.87 32.88 -9.25
C HIS A 206 23.10 31.68 -8.72
N GLN A 207 22.36 30.97 -9.59
CA GLN A 207 21.61 29.79 -9.18
C GLN A 207 22.55 28.70 -8.64
N LEU A 208 23.67 28.43 -9.32
CA LEU A 208 24.67 27.44 -8.90
C LEU A 208 25.38 27.84 -7.59
N ALA A 209 25.54 29.13 -7.32
CA ALA A 209 26.10 29.61 -6.05
C ALA A 209 25.21 29.31 -4.84
N LEU A 210 23.90 29.08 -5.06
CA LEU A 210 22.96 28.64 -4.03
C LEU A 210 23.00 27.12 -3.78
N GLU A 211 23.86 26.39 -4.51
CA GLU A 211 23.97 24.93 -4.43
C GLU A 211 22.60 24.21 -4.50
N PRO A 212 21.79 24.43 -5.54
CA PRO A 212 20.35 24.17 -5.50
C PRO A 212 20.02 22.71 -5.23
N PHE A 213 20.80 21.79 -5.80
CA PHE A 213 20.73 20.36 -5.56
C PHE A 213 21.03 20.01 -4.10
N ALA A 214 22.15 20.52 -3.57
CA ALA A 214 22.57 20.19 -2.21
C ALA A 214 21.68 20.84 -1.15
N SER A 215 21.10 22.03 -1.43
CA SER A 215 20.12 22.68 -0.56
C SER A 215 18.86 21.81 -0.40
N VAL A 216 18.38 21.23 -1.51
CA VAL A 216 17.21 20.33 -1.51
C VAL A 216 17.52 19.05 -0.74
N ILE A 217 18.64 18.38 -1.05
CA ILE A 217 19.04 17.10 -0.41
C ILE A 217 19.20 17.28 1.11
N ARG A 218 19.82 18.37 1.56
CA ARG A 218 20.03 18.66 2.98
C ARG A 218 18.76 19.11 3.71
N ASN A 219 17.67 19.42 3.00
CA ASN A 219 16.50 19.98 3.64
C ASN A 219 15.74 18.91 4.47
N PRO A 220 15.37 19.21 5.72
CA PRO A 220 14.62 18.26 6.55
C PRO A 220 13.30 17.79 5.93
N SER A 221 12.66 18.60 5.07
CA SER A 221 11.39 18.23 4.42
C SER A 221 11.50 17.05 3.46
N LEU A 222 12.71 16.71 3.02
CA LEU A 222 12.95 15.56 2.14
C LEU A 222 13.00 14.23 2.92
N LYS A 223 13.23 14.30 4.23
CA LYS A 223 13.45 13.13 5.09
C LYS A 223 12.13 12.48 5.51
N ALA A 224 12.08 11.15 5.55
CA ALA A 224 10.89 10.37 5.91
C ALA A 224 10.32 10.75 7.29
N ALA A 225 11.19 11.03 8.26
CA ALA A 225 10.81 11.46 9.61
C ALA A 225 9.96 12.74 9.64
N ASN A 226 10.03 13.57 8.59
CA ASN A 226 9.29 14.83 8.47
C ASN A 226 8.18 14.76 7.39
N GLY A 227 7.78 13.56 6.99
CA GLY A 227 6.80 13.35 5.91
C GLY A 227 7.36 13.59 4.51
N GLY A 228 8.69 13.63 4.35
CA GLY A 228 9.36 13.61 3.06
C GLY A 228 9.38 12.22 2.43
N HIS A 229 9.63 12.17 1.13
CA HIS A 229 9.65 10.96 0.31
C HIS A 229 11.03 10.70 -0.31
N GLY A 230 12.06 11.46 0.11
CA GLY A 230 13.43 11.24 -0.29
C GLY A 230 13.73 11.65 -1.73
N MET A 231 14.54 10.85 -2.42
CA MET A 231 14.90 11.04 -3.81
C MET A 231 14.50 9.84 -4.67
N VAL A 232 13.96 10.12 -5.85
CA VAL A 232 13.73 9.11 -6.88
C VAL A 232 14.70 9.30 -8.04
N ALA A 233 15.41 8.23 -8.39
CA ALA A 233 16.24 8.11 -9.58
C ALA A 233 15.44 7.44 -10.69
N LEU A 234 15.14 8.17 -11.77
CA LEU A 234 14.39 7.65 -12.90
C LEU A 234 15.32 6.96 -13.90
N HIS A 235 14.89 5.83 -14.46
CA HIS A 235 15.59 5.11 -15.52
C HIS A 235 14.67 4.91 -16.73
N THR A 236 15.14 5.37 -17.90
CA THR A 236 14.43 5.27 -19.18
C THR A 236 15.35 4.67 -20.26
N THR A 237 14.79 4.32 -21.42
CA THR A 237 15.57 3.63 -22.47
C THR A 237 16.45 4.52 -23.34
N THR A 238 16.22 5.82 -23.39
CA THR A 238 16.90 6.71 -24.36
C THR A 238 18.19 7.31 -23.85
N ASP A 239 18.35 7.47 -22.53
CA ASP A 239 19.58 7.93 -21.91
C ASP A 239 19.71 7.34 -20.51
N ASP A 240 20.94 7.06 -20.07
CA ASP A 240 21.20 6.51 -18.75
C ASP A 240 21.46 7.66 -17.77
N LEU A 241 20.77 7.68 -16.62
CA LEU A 241 20.97 8.65 -15.54
C LEU A 241 22.46 8.86 -15.20
N TYR A 242 23.24 7.78 -15.21
CA TYR A 242 24.65 7.81 -14.81
C TYR A 242 25.61 8.24 -15.93
N SER A 243 25.08 8.57 -17.11
CA SER A 243 25.84 9.24 -18.19
C SER A 243 26.06 10.73 -17.89
N ARG A 244 25.36 11.29 -16.89
CA ARG A 244 25.41 12.69 -16.51
C ARG A 244 26.03 12.88 -15.13
N LEU A 245 27.14 13.63 -15.07
CA LEU A 245 27.95 13.73 -13.85
C LEU A 245 27.20 14.38 -12.67
N TRP A 246 26.31 15.34 -12.95
CA TRP A 246 25.43 15.93 -11.95
C TRP A 246 24.53 14.88 -11.27
N CYS A 247 23.87 14.02 -12.05
CA CYS A 247 22.98 13.00 -11.51
C CYS A 247 23.73 11.97 -10.67
N VAL A 248 24.92 11.58 -11.12
CA VAL A 248 25.81 10.69 -10.35
C VAL A 248 26.15 11.31 -9.00
N HIS A 249 26.54 12.59 -8.99
CA HIS A 249 26.86 13.31 -7.75
C HIS A 249 25.64 13.50 -6.84
N GLU A 250 24.44 13.74 -7.39
CA GLU A 250 23.19 13.82 -6.63
C GLU A 250 22.88 12.51 -5.88
N VAL A 251 22.99 11.38 -6.59
CA VAL A 251 22.79 10.02 -6.03
C VAL A 251 23.77 9.76 -4.90
N GLU A 252 25.05 10.03 -5.13
CA GLU A 252 26.08 9.87 -4.12
C GLU A 252 25.82 10.77 -2.89
N ARG A 253 25.51 12.04 -3.11
CA ARG A 253 25.19 12.98 -2.04
C ARG A 253 23.96 12.56 -1.23
N ALA A 254 22.92 12.05 -1.88
CA ALA A 254 21.73 11.55 -1.21
C ALA A 254 22.02 10.29 -0.39
N ILE A 255 22.85 9.37 -0.91
CA ILE A 255 23.24 8.14 -0.20
C ILE A 255 24.10 8.45 1.03
N VAL A 256 24.99 9.45 0.95
CA VAL A 256 25.87 9.85 2.06
C VAL A 256 25.13 10.67 3.12
N GLU A 257 24.03 11.34 2.76
CA GLU A 257 23.24 12.12 3.71
C GLU A 257 22.37 11.19 4.57
N GLU A 258 22.69 11.11 5.88
CA GLU A 258 21.92 10.31 6.82
C GLU A 258 20.42 10.75 6.80
N ASP A 259 19.53 9.76 6.67
CA ASP A 259 18.06 9.88 6.66
C ASP A 259 17.38 10.37 5.35
N VAL A 260 18.10 10.44 4.21
CA VAL A 260 17.46 10.62 2.90
C VAL A 260 17.33 9.27 2.20
N GLU A 261 16.09 8.79 2.05
CA GLU A 261 15.83 7.56 1.33
C GLU A 261 15.96 7.78 -0.19
N ILE A 262 16.69 6.91 -0.88
CA ILE A 262 16.82 6.94 -2.35
C ILE A 262 16.21 5.68 -2.96
N LYS A 263 15.38 5.86 -3.99
CA LYS A 263 14.67 4.77 -4.68
C LYS A 263 14.89 4.87 -6.18
N ALA A 264 14.96 3.72 -6.86
CA ALA A 264 14.90 3.68 -8.31
C ALA A 264 13.44 3.56 -8.79
N SER A 265 13.12 4.22 -9.92
CA SER A 265 11.89 3.96 -10.67
C SER A 265 12.24 3.83 -12.15
N MET A 266 11.51 2.99 -12.87
CA MET A 266 11.83 2.65 -14.27
C MET A 266 10.58 2.78 -15.14
N SER A 267 10.76 3.10 -16.43
CA SER A 267 9.68 2.94 -17.41
C SER A 267 9.44 1.45 -17.71
N GLN A 268 8.22 1.10 -18.16
CA GLN A 268 7.94 -0.30 -18.51
C GLN A 268 8.86 -0.79 -19.64
N LYS A 269 9.12 0.10 -20.61
CA LYS A 269 10.01 -0.17 -21.73
C LYS A 269 11.45 -0.43 -21.29
N TYR A 270 11.93 0.28 -20.25
CA TYR A 270 13.24 0.02 -19.66
C TYR A 270 13.28 -1.35 -18.99
N ILE A 271 12.26 -1.70 -18.21
CA ILE A 271 12.14 -3.02 -17.59
C ILE A 271 12.17 -4.11 -18.66
N ASP A 272 11.38 -3.99 -19.73
CA ASP A 272 11.31 -4.98 -20.81
C ASP A 272 12.65 -5.16 -21.53
N LEU A 273 13.36 -4.06 -21.80
CA LEU A 273 14.70 -4.08 -22.41
C LEU A 273 15.69 -4.84 -21.51
N MET A 274 15.66 -4.54 -20.21
CA MET A 274 16.58 -5.09 -19.23
C MET A 274 16.32 -6.58 -19.00
N VAL A 275 15.04 -6.93 -18.82
CA VAL A 275 14.58 -8.32 -18.74
C VAL A 275 15.04 -9.07 -19.98
N GLY A 276 14.67 -8.60 -21.19
CA GLY A 276 15.01 -9.28 -22.45
C GLY A 276 16.51 -9.52 -22.65
N ARG A 277 17.37 -8.58 -22.25
CA ARG A 277 18.83 -8.78 -22.24
C ARG A 277 19.25 -9.90 -21.28
N VAL A 278 18.70 -9.90 -20.06
CA VAL A 278 18.99 -10.96 -19.10
C VAL A 278 18.49 -12.31 -19.60
N GLU A 279 17.30 -12.40 -20.20
CA GLU A 279 16.78 -13.66 -20.77
C GLU A 279 17.71 -14.20 -21.87
N GLN A 280 18.17 -13.33 -22.76
CA GLN A 280 19.07 -13.70 -23.85
C GLN A 280 20.39 -14.28 -23.31
N PHE A 281 20.99 -13.64 -22.31
CA PHE A 281 22.27 -14.08 -21.75
C PHE A 281 22.12 -15.37 -20.94
N LEU A 282 21.04 -15.52 -20.18
CA LEU A 282 20.71 -16.77 -19.48
C LEU A 282 20.50 -17.92 -20.47
N GLY A 283 19.81 -17.68 -21.59
CA GLY A 283 19.63 -18.66 -22.67
C GLY A 283 20.94 -19.12 -23.33
N LEU A 284 22.01 -18.32 -23.22
CA LEU A 284 23.35 -18.64 -23.70
C LEU A 284 24.25 -19.28 -22.63
N GLY A 285 23.73 -19.54 -21.42
CA GLY A 285 24.47 -20.14 -20.31
C GLY A 285 25.39 -19.18 -19.55
N ALA A 286 25.20 -17.86 -19.68
CA ALA A 286 25.97 -16.87 -18.95
C ALA A 286 25.67 -16.89 -17.44
N THR A 287 26.62 -16.45 -16.61
CA THR A 287 26.38 -16.35 -15.16
C THR A 287 25.44 -15.19 -14.84
N LEU A 288 24.79 -15.22 -13.66
CA LEU A 288 23.95 -14.12 -13.19
C LEU A 288 24.69 -12.78 -13.16
N ASN A 289 25.97 -12.79 -12.76
CA ASN A 289 26.83 -11.61 -12.77
C ASN A 289 27.11 -11.09 -14.18
N ASP A 290 27.27 -11.98 -15.16
CA ASP A 290 27.43 -11.58 -16.56
C ASP A 290 26.13 -11.02 -17.14
N CYS A 291 24.98 -11.55 -16.71
CA CYS A 291 23.67 -11.01 -17.05
C CYS A 291 23.45 -9.62 -16.44
N PHE A 292 23.82 -9.40 -15.18
CA PHE A 292 23.77 -8.06 -14.57
C PHE A 292 24.73 -7.07 -15.23
N ARG A 293 25.91 -7.53 -15.66
CA ARG A 293 26.82 -6.72 -16.49
C ARG A 293 26.20 -6.36 -17.83
N ALA A 294 25.55 -7.31 -18.51
CA ALA A 294 24.83 -7.06 -19.76
C ALA A 294 23.61 -6.15 -19.60
N ALA A 295 22.98 -6.19 -18.42
CA ALA A 295 21.92 -5.29 -18.01
C ALA A 295 22.46 -3.90 -17.60
N GLY A 296 23.77 -3.65 -17.66
CA GLY A 296 24.33 -2.32 -17.35
C GLY A 296 24.28 -1.95 -15.87
N VAL A 297 24.25 -2.93 -14.96
CA VAL A 297 24.41 -2.67 -13.51
C VAL A 297 25.79 -2.07 -13.22
N GLN A 298 26.82 -2.50 -13.96
CA GLN A 298 28.14 -1.89 -13.90
C GLN A 298 28.14 -0.53 -14.62
N VAL A 299 28.73 0.46 -13.97
CA VAL A 299 28.82 1.82 -14.49
C VAL A 299 30.29 2.24 -14.61
N GLN A 300 30.54 3.23 -15.46
CA GLN A 300 31.82 3.92 -15.56
C GLN A 300 31.54 5.41 -15.49
N THR A 301 31.32 5.92 -14.29
CA THR A 301 30.91 7.31 -14.03
C THR A 301 31.97 8.32 -14.45
N ALA A 302 33.24 7.92 -14.60
CA ALA A 302 34.29 8.73 -15.21
C ALA A 302 34.00 9.11 -16.69
N LYS A 303 33.14 8.36 -17.39
CA LYS A 303 32.67 8.69 -18.74
C LYS A 303 31.48 9.66 -18.73
N ALA A 304 30.89 9.95 -17.58
CA ALA A 304 29.80 10.89 -17.47
C ALA A 304 30.26 12.31 -17.81
N ARG A 305 29.37 13.11 -18.36
CA ARG A 305 29.66 14.49 -18.82
C ARG A 305 28.65 15.49 -18.29
N CYS A 306 29.04 16.77 -18.32
CA CYS A 306 28.13 17.89 -18.13
C CYS A 306 27.97 18.68 -19.43
N SER A 307 26.85 19.41 -19.56
CA SER A 307 26.66 20.35 -20.67
C SER A 307 27.59 21.57 -20.58
N SER A 308 28.03 21.93 -19.36
CA SER A 308 28.98 23.00 -19.09
C SER A 308 30.35 22.43 -18.70
N LYS A 309 31.41 22.92 -19.35
CA LYS A 309 32.79 22.51 -19.03
C LYS A 309 33.21 22.96 -17.63
N ASP A 310 32.78 24.15 -17.21
CA ASP A 310 33.13 24.69 -15.88
C ASP A 310 32.48 23.85 -14.76
N ASP A 311 31.24 23.41 -14.98
CA ASP A 311 30.55 22.51 -14.05
C ASP A 311 31.21 21.13 -14.03
N GLU A 312 31.61 20.62 -15.21
CA GLU A 312 32.33 19.35 -15.31
C GLU A 312 33.63 19.40 -14.51
N GLU A 313 34.44 20.44 -14.70
CA GLU A 313 35.69 20.62 -13.96
C GLU A 313 35.46 20.73 -12.44
N LYS A 314 34.41 21.45 -12.01
CA LYS A 314 34.06 21.59 -10.60
C LYS A 314 33.66 20.24 -9.99
N LEU A 315 32.78 19.49 -10.64
CA LEU A 315 32.32 18.19 -10.15
C LEU A 315 33.43 17.15 -10.16
N VAL A 316 34.24 17.10 -11.23
CA VAL A 316 35.42 16.23 -11.29
C VAL A 316 36.36 16.52 -10.11
N LYS A 317 36.62 17.79 -9.79
CA LYS A 317 37.45 18.16 -8.63
C LYS A 317 36.83 17.70 -7.31
N LEU A 318 35.51 17.86 -7.13
CA LEU A 318 34.80 17.42 -5.93
C LEU A 318 34.86 15.90 -5.76
N ILE A 319 34.62 15.14 -6.83
CA ILE A 319 34.67 13.67 -6.82
C ILE A 319 36.10 13.20 -6.51
N LEU A 320 37.12 13.77 -7.16
CA LEU A 320 38.52 13.40 -6.93
C LEU A 320 39.03 13.74 -5.52
N GLN A 321 38.38 14.66 -4.80
CA GLN A 321 38.70 14.97 -3.41
C GLN A 321 38.15 13.95 -2.41
N GLN A 322 37.21 13.09 -2.82
CA GLN A 322 36.67 12.02 -2.00
C GLN A 322 37.67 10.86 -1.89
N ALA A 323 37.59 10.09 -0.80
CA ALA A 323 38.60 9.08 -0.43
C ALA A 323 38.90 8.03 -1.52
N ASN A 324 37.96 7.76 -2.42
CA ASN A 324 38.08 6.75 -3.48
C ASN A 324 37.80 7.30 -4.90
N GLY A 325 37.65 8.61 -5.08
CA GLY A 325 37.40 9.23 -6.39
C GLY A 325 36.25 8.57 -7.19
N PHE A 326 36.45 8.43 -8.50
CA PHE A 326 35.50 7.78 -9.40
C PHE A 326 35.31 6.28 -9.14
N ASP A 327 36.32 5.57 -8.63
CA ASP A 327 36.19 4.14 -8.31
C ASP A 327 35.23 3.92 -7.13
N GLY A 328 35.28 4.82 -6.14
CA GLY A 328 34.32 4.86 -5.04
C GLY A 328 32.91 5.19 -5.52
N LEU A 329 32.80 6.16 -6.43
CA LEU A 329 31.53 6.58 -7.01
C LEU A 329 30.87 5.49 -7.85
N ASP A 330 31.65 4.79 -8.68
CA ASP A 330 31.21 3.62 -9.42
C ASP A 330 30.67 2.57 -8.46
N LYS A 331 31.39 2.27 -7.37
CA LYS A 331 30.93 1.30 -6.37
C LYS A 331 29.60 1.72 -5.73
N VAL A 332 29.45 2.99 -5.33
CA VAL A 332 28.21 3.51 -4.73
C VAL A 332 27.02 3.35 -5.69
N VAL A 333 27.21 3.72 -6.96
CA VAL A 333 26.17 3.60 -7.98
C VAL A 333 25.87 2.14 -8.32
N GLU A 334 26.91 1.29 -8.42
CA GLU A 334 26.76 -0.14 -8.65
C GLU A 334 26.00 -0.83 -7.50
N ASP A 335 26.32 -0.49 -6.25
CA ASP A 335 25.64 -1.00 -5.07
C ASP A 335 24.18 -0.52 -5.04
N PHE A 336 23.92 0.77 -5.31
CA PHE A 336 22.56 1.30 -5.48
C PHE A 336 21.79 0.57 -6.59
N ARG A 337 22.40 0.39 -7.76
CA ARG A 337 21.81 -0.34 -8.89
C ARG A 337 21.56 -1.80 -8.51
N ARG A 338 22.47 -2.44 -7.77
CA ARG A 338 22.33 -3.83 -7.31
C ARG A 338 21.26 -4.00 -6.24
N GLU A 339 20.99 -2.99 -5.43
CA GLU A 339 19.93 -3.07 -4.43
C GLU A 339 18.56 -2.75 -5.03
N GLN A 340 18.48 -1.72 -5.87
CA GLN A 340 17.22 -1.14 -6.33
C GLN A 340 16.75 -1.65 -7.69
N LEU A 341 17.65 -2.01 -8.61
CA LEU A 341 17.23 -2.54 -9.92
C LEU A 341 16.66 -3.97 -9.85
N PRO A 342 17.19 -4.88 -8.99
CA PRO A 342 16.69 -6.25 -8.95
C PRO A 342 15.24 -6.33 -8.52
N ASP A 343 14.73 -5.58 -7.56
CA ASP A 343 13.39 -5.90 -7.06
C ASP A 343 12.29 -5.90 -8.14
N ILE A 344 12.37 -5.02 -9.13
CA ILE A 344 11.41 -4.98 -10.27
C ILE A 344 11.80 -5.95 -11.39
N ILE A 345 13.07 -5.97 -11.78
CA ILE A 345 13.57 -6.81 -12.88
C ILE A 345 13.58 -8.29 -12.47
N PHE A 346 14.07 -8.57 -11.27
CA PHE A 346 14.13 -9.88 -10.63
C PHE A 346 12.73 -10.41 -10.31
N GLU A 347 11.77 -9.57 -9.88
CA GLU A 347 10.36 -9.98 -9.81
C GLU A 347 9.88 -10.48 -11.18
N THR A 348 10.16 -9.70 -12.22
CA THR A 348 9.70 -10.02 -13.57
C THR A 348 10.36 -11.29 -14.12
N LEU A 349 11.67 -11.47 -13.91
CA LEU A 349 12.43 -12.66 -14.31
C LEU A 349 12.00 -13.91 -13.55
N ILE A 350 11.74 -13.78 -12.24
CA ILE A 350 11.18 -14.84 -11.41
C ILE A 350 9.78 -15.24 -11.93
N ARG A 351 8.90 -14.27 -12.19
CA ARG A 351 7.54 -14.53 -12.72
C ARG A 351 7.58 -15.27 -14.06
N LYS A 352 8.62 -15.06 -14.84
CA LYS A 352 8.87 -15.74 -16.12
C LYS A 352 9.57 -17.10 -15.97
N GLY A 353 9.89 -17.52 -14.75
CA GLY A 353 10.54 -18.79 -14.47
C GLY A 353 12.03 -18.85 -14.87
N LEU A 354 12.68 -17.69 -15.00
CA LEU A 354 14.07 -17.59 -15.44
C LEU A 354 15.07 -17.51 -14.29
N LEU A 355 14.62 -17.09 -13.10
CA LEU A 355 15.46 -16.96 -11.91
C LEU A 355 14.79 -17.52 -10.67
N THR A 356 15.60 -18.07 -9.76
CA THR A 356 15.19 -18.50 -8.42
C THR A 356 15.44 -17.39 -7.40
N LEU A 357 14.86 -17.50 -6.19
CA LEU A 357 15.20 -16.65 -5.04
C LEU A 357 16.65 -16.85 -4.56
N ASP A 358 17.26 -17.99 -4.91
CA ASP A 358 18.68 -18.23 -4.66
C ASP A 358 19.55 -17.26 -5.50
N GLY A 359 20.39 -16.46 -4.82
CA GLY A 359 21.17 -15.38 -5.43
C GLY A 359 20.47 -14.02 -5.58
N ALA A 360 19.23 -13.88 -5.10
CA ALA A 360 18.48 -12.61 -5.11
C ALA A 360 19.02 -11.58 -4.08
N SER A 361 18.78 -10.28 -4.32
CA SER A 361 19.15 -9.21 -3.37
C SER A 361 18.43 -9.39 -2.02
N THR A 362 18.95 -8.78 -0.95
CA THR A 362 18.29 -8.83 0.37
C THR A 362 16.89 -8.20 0.32
N SER A 363 16.72 -7.13 -0.45
CA SER A 363 15.43 -6.47 -0.67
C SER A 363 14.45 -7.38 -1.41
N ALA A 364 14.88 -8.02 -2.51
CA ALA A 364 14.06 -8.97 -3.27
C ALA A 364 13.63 -10.17 -2.42
N ARG A 365 14.54 -10.69 -1.57
CA ARG A 365 14.25 -11.78 -0.62
C ARG A 365 13.37 -11.35 0.55
N ALA A 366 13.22 -10.05 0.79
CA ALA A 366 12.27 -9.48 1.74
C ALA A 366 10.96 -9.04 1.06
N ASN A 367 10.92 -8.97 -0.28
CA ASN A 367 9.76 -8.46 -0.99
C ASN A 367 8.70 -9.55 -1.17
N ALA A 368 7.52 -9.24 -0.68
CA ALA A 368 6.40 -10.13 -0.64
C ALA A 368 5.98 -10.71 -2.00
N ALA A 369 5.85 -9.83 -2.99
CA ALA A 369 5.40 -10.18 -4.33
C ALA A 369 6.43 -11.05 -5.06
N VAL A 370 7.72 -10.74 -4.83
CA VAL A 370 8.86 -11.47 -5.40
C VAL A 370 8.94 -12.89 -4.87
N VAL A 371 8.88 -13.05 -3.55
CA VAL A 371 8.94 -14.36 -2.90
C VAL A 371 7.77 -15.25 -3.35
N LEU A 372 6.57 -14.67 -3.44
CA LEU A 372 5.39 -15.39 -3.93
C LEU A 372 5.55 -15.83 -5.38
N ALA A 373 5.99 -14.94 -6.26
CA ALA A 373 6.23 -15.26 -7.66
C ALA A 373 7.24 -16.40 -7.82
N ALA A 374 8.29 -16.43 -6.98
CA ALA A 374 9.30 -17.49 -7.04
C ALA A 374 8.76 -18.83 -6.57
N CYS A 375 7.93 -18.84 -5.52
CA CYS A 375 7.27 -20.06 -5.08
C CYS A 375 6.31 -20.60 -6.15
N GLN A 376 5.60 -19.73 -6.86
CA GLN A 376 4.71 -20.12 -7.96
C GLN A 376 5.47 -20.68 -9.16
N ALA A 377 6.62 -20.10 -9.51
CA ALA A 377 7.41 -20.52 -10.67
C ALA A 377 8.30 -21.76 -10.40
N HIS A 378 8.85 -21.88 -9.20
CA HIS A 378 9.90 -22.85 -8.87
C HIS A 378 9.61 -23.73 -7.63
N GLY A 379 8.41 -23.62 -7.06
CA GLY A 379 7.96 -24.43 -5.92
C GLY A 379 8.33 -23.87 -4.56
N ALA A 380 7.75 -24.46 -3.51
CA ALA A 380 7.85 -23.97 -2.12
C ALA A 380 9.26 -23.99 -1.52
N GLY A 381 10.18 -24.78 -2.10
CA GLY A 381 11.60 -24.79 -1.69
C GLY A 381 12.29 -23.44 -1.81
N GLN A 382 11.73 -22.49 -2.58
CA GLN A 382 12.22 -21.11 -2.64
C GLN A 382 12.10 -20.36 -1.31
N LEU A 383 11.18 -20.77 -0.42
CA LEU A 383 10.96 -20.11 0.88
C LEU A 383 12.19 -20.16 1.80
N GLN A 384 13.08 -21.14 1.63
CA GLN A 384 14.32 -21.23 2.41
C GLN A 384 15.29 -20.07 2.13
N HIS A 385 15.14 -19.41 0.97
CA HIS A 385 15.96 -18.28 0.56
C HIS A 385 15.30 -16.93 0.90
N ALA A 386 14.06 -16.91 1.39
CA ALA A 386 13.39 -15.67 1.80
C ALA A 386 13.96 -15.16 3.15
N THR A 387 14.05 -13.84 3.34
CA THR A 387 14.54 -13.25 4.60
C THR A 387 13.50 -13.30 5.71
N THR A 388 13.96 -13.28 6.96
CA THR A 388 13.13 -13.32 8.19
C THR A 388 12.51 -11.94 8.52
N ASN A 389 11.78 -11.33 7.59
CA ASN A 389 10.95 -10.16 7.88
C ASN A 389 9.58 -10.62 8.46
N PRO A 390 9.21 -10.22 9.70
CA PRO A 390 7.96 -10.64 10.35
C PRO A 390 6.69 -10.32 9.56
N GLU A 391 6.65 -9.22 8.80
CA GLU A 391 5.46 -8.82 8.01
C GLU A 391 5.27 -9.65 6.73
N VAL A 392 6.35 -10.27 6.24
CA VAL A 392 6.43 -11.02 4.98
C VAL A 392 6.23 -12.52 5.21
N SER A 393 6.32 -12.96 6.47
CA SER A 393 6.53 -14.37 6.82
C SER A 393 5.29 -15.26 6.67
N GLU A 394 4.07 -14.79 6.95
CA GLU A 394 2.92 -15.72 7.11
C GLU A 394 2.12 -15.92 5.82
N ARG A 395 1.60 -14.84 5.22
CA ARG A 395 0.69 -14.90 4.05
C ARG A 395 1.36 -15.38 2.76
N ILE A 396 2.67 -15.21 2.67
CA ILE A 396 3.48 -15.42 1.47
C ILE A 396 3.98 -16.85 1.43
N ARG A 397 4.38 -17.39 2.60
CA ARG A 397 4.59 -18.82 2.78
C ARG A 397 3.30 -19.58 2.45
N LEU A 398 2.15 -19.09 2.92
CA LEU A 398 0.84 -19.66 2.62
C LEU A 398 0.51 -19.66 1.11
N ALA A 399 0.68 -18.52 0.44
CA ALA A 399 0.36 -18.39 -0.98
C ALA A 399 1.37 -19.12 -1.90
N GLY A 400 2.63 -19.26 -1.47
CA GLY A 400 3.65 -20.05 -2.15
C GLY A 400 3.45 -21.56 -2.01
N LEU A 401 3.07 -22.04 -0.82
CA LEU A 401 2.75 -23.44 -0.57
C LEU A 401 1.47 -23.87 -1.31
N LEU A 402 0.42 -23.04 -1.33
CA LEU A 402 -0.86 -23.34 -2.00
C LEU A 402 -0.80 -23.36 -3.54
N GLY A 403 0.30 -22.88 -4.14
CA GLY A 403 0.53 -22.95 -5.58
C GLY A 403 1.19 -24.25 -6.05
N ASN A 404 1.52 -25.19 -5.14
CA ASN A 404 2.24 -26.42 -5.44
C ASN A 404 1.36 -27.65 -5.19
N ASP A 405 1.16 -28.47 -6.23
CA ASP A 405 0.31 -29.68 -6.16
C ASP A 405 0.98 -30.86 -5.40
N GLU A 406 2.26 -30.75 -5.01
CA GLU A 406 3.05 -31.83 -4.38
C GLU A 406 3.70 -31.42 -3.04
N LEU A 407 2.91 -30.95 -2.07
CA LEU A 407 3.40 -30.59 -0.73
C LEU A 407 3.82 -31.81 0.10
N ARG A 408 4.99 -31.77 0.77
CA ARG A 408 5.45 -32.80 1.73
C ARG A 408 5.64 -32.20 3.13
N TRP A 409 5.56 -33.04 4.17
CA TRP A 409 5.78 -32.61 5.57
C TRP A 409 7.13 -31.93 5.81
N GLN A 410 8.17 -32.40 5.13
CA GLN A 410 9.53 -31.85 5.22
C GLN A 410 9.59 -30.38 4.76
N ASP A 411 8.69 -29.96 3.86
CA ASP A 411 8.62 -28.59 3.34
C ASP A 411 7.99 -27.61 4.34
N ILE A 412 7.31 -28.12 5.39
CA ILE A 412 6.50 -27.33 6.34
C ILE A 412 7.07 -27.42 7.75
N GLU A 413 7.85 -28.46 8.07
CA GLU A 413 8.50 -28.66 9.38
C GLU A 413 9.49 -27.53 9.73
N VAL A 414 10.04 -26.84 8.72
CA VAL A 414 10.91 -25.66 8.87
C VAL A 414 10.15 -24.46 9.49
N LEU A 415 8.81 -24.49 9.46
CA LEU A 415 7.99 -23.32 9.77
C LEU A 415 7.45 -23.28 11.20
N ASP A 416 7.53 -24.37 11.98
CA ASP A 416 7.08 -24.51 13.38
C ASP A 416 5.77 -23.73 13.72
N LEU A 417 4.74 -23.91 12.89
CA LEU A 417 3.46 -23.19 12.97
C LEU A 417 2.28 -24.17 12.85
N GLU A 418 1.65 -24.46 13.99
CA GLU A 418 0.53 -25.40 14.15
C GLU A 418 -0.69 -25.04 13.26
N ASP A 419 -1.04 -23.75 13.19
CA ASP A 419 -2.17 -23.24 12.40
C ASP A 419 -2.03 -23.51 10.89
N LEU A 420 -0.80 -23.48 10.38
CA LEU A 420 -0.51 -23.74 8.97
C LEU A 420 -0.64 -25.23 8.65
N GLN A 421 -0.11 -26.10 9.53
CA GLN A 421 -0.24 -27.55 9.41
C GLN A 421 -1.71 -27.97 9.43
N MET A 422 -2.50 -27.38 10.32
CA MET A 422 -3.96 -27.55 10.40
C MET A 422 -4.67 -27.14 9.12
N THR A 423 -4.30 -26.00 8.53
CA THR A 423 -4.92 -25.50 7.29
C THR A 423 -4.64 -26.41 6.09
N LEU A 424 -3.43 -26.96 5.98
CA LEU A 424 -3.03 -27.84 4.88
C LEU A 424 -3.68 -29.23 4.98
N ILE A 425 -3.78 -29.77 6.19
CA ILE A 425 -4.56 -30.98 6.46
C ILE A 425 -6.03 -30.78 6.09
N ARG A 426 -6.64 -29.67 6.53
CA ARG A 426 -8.04 -29.31 6.23
C ARG A 426 -8.33 -29.11 4.74
N LYS A 427 -7.32 -28.83 3.93
CA LYS A 427 -7.42 -28.77 2.47
C LYS A 427 -7.19 -30.13 1.79
N GLY A 428 -6.93 -31.18 2.57
CA GLY A 428 -6.70 -32.54 2.08
C GLY A 428 -5.31 -32.77 1.48
N LEU A 429 -4.36 -31.88 1.75
CA LEU A 429 -3.04 -31.87 1.12
C LEU A 429 -2.00 -32.68 1.90
N LEU A 430 -2.28 -33.07 3.15
CA LEU A 430 -1.35 -33.80 4.04
C LEU A 430 -2.06 -34.82 4.91
N THR A 431 -1.45 -36.01 5.06
CA THR A 431 -1.89 -37.09 5.98
C THR A 431 -0.91 -37.23 7.14
N LEU A 432 -1.27 -37.82 8.28
CA LEU A 432 -0.32 -38.02 9.41
C LEU A 432 0.82 -39.01 9.10
N ASP A 433 0.74 -39.76 8.00
CA ASP A 433 1.81 -40.66 7.60
C ASP A 433 3.07 -39.88 7.20
N GLY A 434 4.21 -40.24 7.78
CA GLY A 434 5.47 -39.50 7.64
C GLY A 434 5.59 -38.18 8.43
N ALA A 435 4.60 -37.80 9.24
CA ALA A 435 4.67 -36.59 10.07
C ALA A 435 5.69 -36.71 11.24
N SER A 436 6.12 -35.58 11.80
CA SER A 436 7.04 -35.55 12.95
C SER A 436 6.40 -36.14 14.22
N THR A 437 7.22 -36.51 15.21
CA THR A 437 6.71 -37.09 16.47
C THR A 437 5.86 -36.09 17.28
N SER A 438 6.20 -34.79 17.22
CA SER A 438 5.45 -33.71 17.90
C SER A 438 4.08 -33.50 17.26
N ALA A 439 4.01 -33.40 15.93
CA ALA A 439 2.74 -33.27 15.20
C ALA A 439 1.83 -34.49 15.40
N ARG A 440 2.40 -35.70 15.49
CA ARG A 440 1.66 -36.93 15.80
C ARG A 440 1.21 -37.06 17.25
N ALA A 441 1.76 -36.23 18.16
CA ALA A 441 1.37 -36.18 19.56
C ALA A 441 0.33 -35.08 19.85
N ASP A 442 0.19 -34.12 18.94
CA ASP A 442 -0.69 -32.97 19.06
C ASP A 442 -2.17 -33.32 18.79
N ALA A 443 -3.04 -32.94 19.71
CA ALA A 443 -4.46 -33.32 19.67
C ALA A 443 -5.23 -32.64 18.52
N ALA A 444 -4.93 -31.37 18.23
CA ALA A 444 -5.63 -30.61 17.22
C ALA A 444 -5.25 -31.11 15.81
N ILE A 445 -3.96 -31.35 15.59
CA ILE A 445 -3.42 -31.88 14.32
C ILE A 445 -3.97 -33.28 14.05
N VAL A 446 -3.91 -34.17 15.04
CA VAL A 446 -4.41 -35.54 14.89
C VAL A 446 -5.91 -35.54 14.59
N PHE A 447 -6.68 -34.72 15.29
CA PHE A 447 -8.13 -34.60 15.08
C PHE A 447 -8.47 -34.10 13.67
N ALA A 448 -7.81 -33.03 13.19
CA ALA A 448 -8.03 -32.50 11.85
C ALA A 448 -7.68 -33.52 10.75
N ALA A 449 -6.61 -34.29 10.93
CA ALA A 449 -6.23 -35.32 9.96
C ALA A 449 -7.26 -36.45 9.91
N CYS A 450 -7.76 -36.88 11.07
CA CYS A 450 -8.82 -37.87 11.16
C CYS A 450 -10.14 -37.39 10.52
N GLN A 451 -10.48 -36.10 10.64
CA GLN A 451 -11.66 -35.51 9.97
C GLN A 451 -11.54 -35.58 8.45
N MET A 452 -10.38 -35.25 7.90
CA MET A 452 -10.18 -35.09 6.46
C MET A 452 -9.88 -36.39 5.73
N HIS A 453 -9.10 -37.28 6.35
CA HIS A 453 -8.60 -38.51 5.73
C HIS A 453 -9.15 -39.77 6.40
N GLY A 454 -10.06 -39.62 7.38
CA GLY A 454 -10.76 -40.70 8.05
C GLY A 454 -10.05 -41.26 9.28
N GLY A 455 -10.77 -42.08 10.05
CA GLY A 455 -10.30 -42.62 11.33
C GLY A 455 -9.05 -43.52 11.26
N GLY A 456 -8.63 -43.96 10.07
CA GLY A 456 -7.36 -44.68 9.90
C GLY A 456 -6.14 -43.88 10.36
N GLN A 457 -6.21 -42.54 10.27
CA GLN A 457 -5.13 -41.64 10.71
C GLN A 457 -4.76 -41.78 12.20
N LEU A 458 -5.67 -42.29 13.05
CA LEU A 458 -5.41 -42.55 14.47
C LEU A 458 -4.31 -43.59 14.72
N GLU A 459 -4.02 -44.46 13.75
CA GLU A 459 -2.95 -45.46 13.88
C GLU A 459 -1.55 -44.83 13.92
N HIS A 460 -1.42 -43.63 13.34
CA HIS A 460 -0.18 -42.86 13.31
C HIS A 460 -0.05 -41.91 14.53
N ALA A 461 -1.08 -41.75 15.35
CA ALA A 461 -1.03 -40.90 16.55
C ALA A 461 -0.14 -41.52 17.65
N THR A 462 0.77 -40.72 18.20
CA THR A 462 1.77 -41.16 19.20
C THR A 462 1.32 -40.94 20.64
N ASN A 463 0.33 -40.06 20.89
CA ASN A 463 -0.22 -39.79 22.23
C ASN A 463 -1.42 -40.72 22.54
N PRO A 464 -1.30 -41.64 23.52
CA PRO A 464 -2.34 -42.62 23.83
C PRO A 464 -3.65 -42.03 24.36
N GLU A 465 -3.59 -40.92 25.10
CA GLU A 465 -4.78 -40.26 25.67
C GLU A 465 -5.59 -39.54 24.60
N VAL A 466 -4.91 -38.81 23.71
CA VAL A 466 -5.51 -38.17 22.52
C VAL A 466 -6.17 -39.23 21.65
N ARG A 467 -5.47 -40.34 21.42
CA ARG A 467 -5.97 -41.47 20.62
C ARG A 467 -7.26 -42.05 21.20
N GLU A 468 -7.34 -42.29 22.51
CA GLU A 468 -8.57 -42.82 23.11
C GLU A 468 -9.71 -41.80 23.23
N ARG A 469 -9.41 -40.52 23.46
CA ARG A 469 -10.42 -39.46 23.49
C ARG A 469 -11.12 -39.29 22.14
N ILE A 470 -10.34 -39.25 21.05
CA ILE A 470 -10.89 -39.17 19.69
C ILE A 470 -11.59 -40.48 19.32
N ARG A 471 -11.09 -41.65 19.74
CA ARG A 471 -11.75 -42.95 19.53
C ARG A 471 -13.13 -43.04 20.17
N LEU A 472 -13.30 -42.52 21.39
CA LEU A 472 -14.58 -42.51 22.11
C LEU A 472 -15.62 -41.59 21.45
N ALA A 473 -15.18 -40.53 20.76
CA ALA A 473 -16.05 -39.65 19.99
C ALA A 473 -16.59 -40.31 18.69
N LEU A 474 -15.99 -41.41 18.22
CA LEU A 474 -16.30 -42.06 16.94
C LEU A 474 -17.35 -43.20 17.01
N ARG A 475 -18.23 -43.26 18.01
CA ARG A 475 -19.11 -44.43 18.26
C ARG A 475 -19.89 -44.92 17.02
N GLY A 476 -19.45 -46.05 16.45
CA GLY A 476 -20.30 -47.00 15.72
C GLY A 476 -19.97 -47.29 14.25
N GLY A 477 -19.05 -46.56 13.62
CA GLY A 477 -18.63 -46.88 12.25
C GLY A 477 -17.59 -45.90 11.76
N ASN A 478 -16.71 -46.34 10.85
CA ASN A 478 -15.56 -45.62 10.31
C ASN A 478 -15.90 -44.35 9.50
N ARG A 479 -16.77 -43.45 9.97
CA ARG A 479 -17.06 -42.15 9.36
C ARG A 479 -17.31 -41.08 10.43
N PHE A 480 -16.64 -39.93 10.27
CA PHE A 480 -16.92 -38.71 11.02
C PHE A 480 -18.35 -38.24 10.76
N ASP A 481 -19.05 -37.81 11.82
CA ASP A 481 -20.16 -36.88 11.67
C ASP A 481 -19.55 -35.51 11.32
N GLU A 482 -19.88 -34.96 10.15
CA GLU A 482 -19.33 -33.69 9.62
C GLU A 482 -19.58 -32.48 10.54
N LYS A 483 -20.34 -32.67 11.63
CA LYS A 483 -20.74 -31.63 12.59
C LYS A 483 -19.98 -31.62 13.90
N LEU A 484 -19.09 -32.58 14.18
CA LEU A 484 -18.32 -32.62 15.43
C LEU A 484 -17.03 -31.78 15.30
N ARG A 485 -16.91 -30.68 16.06
CA ARG A 485 -15.69 -29.86 16.19
C ARG A 485 -14.97 -30.20 17.50
N TRP A 486 -13.65 -29.95 17.56
CA TRP A 486 -12.86 -30.16 18.79
C TRP A 486 -13.42 -29.35 19.99
N GLN A 487 -13.96 -28.17 19.71
CA GLN A 487 -14.61 -27.28 20.67
C GLN A 487 -15.89 -27.87 21.29
N ASP A 488 -16.53 -28.86 20.65
CA ASP A 488 -17.70 -29.55 21.19
C ASP A 488 -17.34 -30.59 22.27
N LEU A 489 -16.03 -30.81 22.50
CA LEU A 489 -15.47 -31.71 23.52
C LEU A 489 -14.84 -30.95 24.70
N GLU A 490 -14.83 -29.61 24.66
CA GLU A 490 -14.38 -28.76 25.75
C GLU A 490 -15.58 -28.32 26.61
N VAL A 491 -15.51 -28.58 27.91
CA VAL A 491 -16.43 -28.00 28.89
C VAL A 491 -16.11 -26.50 28.94
N ILE A 492 -17.03 -25.68 28.47
CA ILE A 492 -16.87 -24.23 28.40
C ILE A 492 -17.44 -23.59 29.68
N ASP A 493 -16.54 -23.06 30.52
CA ASP A 493 -16.85 -22.06 31.56
C ASP A 493 -16.48 -20.68 30.99
N LEU A 494 -17.48 -19.86 30.65
CA LEU A 494 -17.36 -18.58 29.91
C LEU A 494 -17.55 -17.38 30.86
N GLU A 495 -16.76 -17.26 31.92
CA GLU A 495 -16.91 -16.14 32.87
C GLU A 495 -16.15 -14.85 32.48
N ASP A 496 -15.21 -14.85 31.53
CA ASP A 496 -14.46 -13.62 31.21
C ASP A 496 -13.96 -13.58 29.75
N LEU A 497 -14.76 -12.97 28.86
CA LEU A 497 -14.30 -12.54 27.53
C LEU A 497 -13.75 -11.10 27.65
N LYS A 498 -12.53 -10.95 28.17
CA LYS A 498 -11.80 -9.67 28.16
C LYS A 498 -10.83 -9.57 26.98
N LEU A 499 -11.13 -8.61 26.11
CA LEU A 499 -10.29 -7.89 25.13
C LEU A 499 -9.23 -8.66 24.33
N GLY A 500 -9.45 -8.72 23.01
CA GLY A 500 -8.36 -8.88 22.03
C GLY A 500 -8.67 -9.68 20.76
N GLN A 501 -9.80 -10.38 20.67
CA GLN A 501 -10.04 -11.36 19.58
C GLN A 501 -11.18 -11.03 18.61
N ILE A 502 -11.82 -9.87 18.70
CA ILE A 502 -12.92 -9.52 17.77
C ILE A 502 -12.40 -8.89 16.46
N PHE A 503 -11.08 -8.73 16.31
CA PHE A 503 -10.50 -8.10 15.12
C PHE A 503 -10.26 -9.02 13.90
N ARG A 504 -10.73 -10.28 13.87
CA ARG A 504 -10.50 -11.14 12.69
C ARG A 504 -11.68 -11.93 12.12
N LEU A 505 -12.84 -11.97 12.78
CA LEU A 505 -13.98 -12.77 12.29
C LEU A 505 -15.27 -11.97 11.99
N GLY A 506 -15.32 -10.70 12.41
CA GLY A 506 -16.46 -9.82 12.11
C GLY A 506 -17.72 -10.14 12.93
N VAL A 507 -18.56 -9.12 13.10
CA VAL A 507 -19.80 -9.15 13.91
C VAL A 507 -20.74 -10.30 13.52
N ARG A 508 -20.65 -10.79 12.28
CA ARG A 508 -21.44 -11.93 11.79
C ARG A 508 -21.05 -13.25 12.46
N THR A 509 -19.75 -13.52 12.60
CA THR A 509 -19.30 -14.74 13.27
C THR A 509 -19.62 -14.69 14.75
N LEU A 510 -19.42 -13.54 15.40
CA LEU A 510 -19.86 -13.33 16.79
C LEU A 510 -21.37 -13.59 16.94
N ALA A 511 -22.18 -13.07 16.01
CA ALA A 511 -23.62 -13.31 16.01
C ALA A 511 -23.95 -14.80 15.82
N GLU A 512 -23.26 -15.51 14.91
CA GLU A 512 -23.41 -16.95 14.73
C GLU A 512 -23.06 -17.74 16.00
N ASP A 513 -21.96 -17.39 16.67
CA ASP A 513 -21.52 -18.01 17.91
C ASP A 513 -22.55 -17.80 19.03
N ILE A 514 -23.07 -16.57 19.16
CA ILE A 514 -24.16 -16.24 20.09
C ILE A 514 -25.39 -17.10 19.80
N THR A 515 -25.74 -17.36 18.53
CA THR A 515 -26.90 -18.23 18.21
C THR A 515 -26.71 -19.69 18.62
N GLN A 516 -25.47 -20.14 18.79
CA GLN A 516 -25.13 -21.53 19.11
C GLN A 516 -24.98 -21.78 20.61
N LEU A 517 -24.98 -20.72 21.45
CA LEU A 517 -24.94 -20.85 22.90
C LEU A 517 -26.08 -21.74 23.40
N ARG A 518 -25.74 -22.81 24.13
CA ARG A 518 -26.69 -23.68 24.79
C ARG A 518 -26.50 -23.54 26.30
N GLN A 519 -27.60 -23.20 27.00
CA GLN A 519 -27.71 -23.21 28.47
C GLN A 519 -27.02 -22.07 29.26
N SER A 520 -26.44 -21.04 28.62
CA SER A 520 -25.89 -19.90 29.39
C SER A 520 -26.98 -18.96 29.91
N ALA A 521 -26.98 -18.71 31.22
CA ALA A 521 -27.81 -17.68 31.86
C ALA A 521 -27.18 -16.28 31.78
N LYS A 522 -25.88 -16.18 31.49
CA LYS A 522 -25.13 -14.92 31.48
C LYS A 522 -24.47 -14.65 30.13
N LEU A 523 -24.44 -13.40 29.70
CA LEU A 523 -23.71 -12.95 28.52
C LEU A 523 -23.05 -11.60 28.79
N SER A 524 -21.73 -11.54 28.68
CA SER A 524 -20.97 -10.28 28.75
C SER A 524 -20.15 -10.06 27.48
N LEU A 525 -20.29 -8.90 26.84
CA LEU A 525 -19.55 -8.52 25.64
C LEU A 525 -19.01 -7.09 25.78
N ALA A 526 -17.71 -6.92 25.57
CA ALA A 526 -17.05 -5.60 25.53
C ALA A 526 -16.66 -5.23 24.09
N LEU A 527 -17.41 -4.31 23.48
CA LEU A 527 -17.32 -3.95 22.05
C LEU A 527 -17.17 -2.43 21.85
N ALA A 528 -16.67 -1.68 22.83
CA ALA A 528 -16.48 -0.24 22.69
C ALA A 528 -15.51 0.12 21.57
N GLY A 529 -15.90 1.06 20.70
CA GLY A 529 -15.00 1.59 19.66
C GLY A 529 -14.78 0.66 18.45
N GLU A 530 -15.56 -0.40 18.32
CA GLU A 530 -15.41 -1.42 17.27
C GLU A 530 -16.06 -1.04 15.93
N GLY A 531 -16.64 0.15 15.81
CA GLY A 531 -17.23 0.66 14.57
C GLY A 531 -18.42 -0.17 14.07
N LEU A 532 -19.22 -0.74 14.98
CA LEU A 532 -20.36 -1.61 14.64
C LEU A 532 -21.35 -0.96 13.65
N GLY A 533 -21.64 0.34 13.87
CA GLY A 533 -22.73 1.05 13.20
C GLY A 533 -24.11 0.41 13.41
N ALA A 534 -25.14 1.01 12.83
CA ALA A 534 -26.52 0.50 12.94
C ALA A 534 -26.67 -0.96 12.44
N LYS A 535 -25.97 -1.31 11.35
CA LYS A 535 -26.08 -2.63 10.71
C LYS A 535 -25.42 -3.74 11.54
N GLY A 536 -24.23 -3.50 12.08
CA GLY A 536 -23.56 -4.47 12.96
C GLY A 536 -24.36 -4.69 14.24
N CYS A 537 -24.87 -3.59 14.83
CA CYS A 537 -25.73 -3.65 16.00
C CYS A 537 -27.01 -4.46 15.75
N LYS A 538 -27.65 -4.28 14.59
CA LYS A 538 -28.81 -5.09 14.19
C LYS A 538 -28.49 -6.58 14.13
N THR A 539 -27.40 -6.95 13.45
CA THR A 539 -26.98 -8.36 13.37
C THR A 539 -26.69 -8.95 14.75
N LEU A 540 -26.06 -8.18 15.64
CA LEU A 540 -25.78 -8.60 17.01
C LEU A 540 -27.06 -8.85 17.81
N PHE A 541 -27.99 -7.90 17.83
CA PHE A 541 -29.23 -8.02 18.61
C PHE A 541 -30.22 -9.05 18.03
N GLU A 542 -30.20 -9.32 16.72
CA GLU A 542 -30.92 -10.45 16.12
C GLU A 542 -30.43 -11.81 16.64
N ALA A 543 -29.14 -11.92 16.97
CA ALA A 543 -28.58 -13.14 17.56
C ALA A 543 -28.86 -13.24 19.06
N ILE A 544 -28.60 -12.16 19.82
CA ILE A 544 -28.86 -12.12 21.27
C ILE A 544 -30.34 -12.39 21.54
N ALA A 545 -31.25 -11.83 20.75
CA ALA A 545 -32.69 -12.04 20.93
C ALA A 545 -33.14 -13.50 20.82
N LYS A 546 -32.36 -14.40 20.21
CA LYS A 546 -32.66 -15.84 20.16
C LYS A 546 -32.36 -16.55 21.48
N GLN A 547 -31.53 -15.96 22.34
CA GLN A 547 -31.11 -16.53 23.62
C GLN A 547 -32.08 -16.16 24.74
N LYS A 548 -33.27 -16.77 24.71
CA LYS A 548 -34.38 -16.48 25.65
C LYS A 548 -34.11 -16.86 27.10
N GLN A 549 -33.06 -17.63 27.35
CA GLN A 549 -32.66 -18.13 28.66
C GLN A 549 -31.71 -17.18 29.43
N ILE A 550 -31.23 -16.10 28.80
CA ILE A 550 -30.33 -15.15 29.46
C ILE A 550 -31.09 -14.40 30.56
N THR A 551 -30.54 -14.42 31.78
CA THR A 551 -30.96 -13.63 32.93
C THR A 551 -30.03 -12.45 33.18
N ASP A 552 -28.75 -12.58 32.82
CA ASP A 552 -27.72 -11.56 33.13
C ASP A 552 -27.05 -11.12 31.82
N LEU A 553 -27.23 -9.86 31.44
CA LEU A 553 -26.71 -9.31 30.19
C LEU A 553 -25.86 -8.07 30.45
N SER A 554 -24.59 -8.12 30.05
CA SER A 554 -23.66 -6.99 30.11
C SER A 554 -23.09 -6.68 28.73
N LEU A 555 -23.38 -5.50 28.19
CA LEU A 555 -22.95 -5.09 26.86
C LEU A 555 -22.29 -3.71 26.94
N ASP A 556 -21.02 -3.64 26.59
CA ASP A 556 -20.34 -2.37 26.32
C ASP A 556 -20.33 -2.10 24.81
N LEU A 557 -21.14 -1.15 24.38
CA LEU A 557 -21.32 -0.75 22.99
C LEU A 557 -20.92 0.72 22.78
N GLY A 558 -20.12 1.32 23.68
CA GLY A 558 -19.72 2.71 23.58
C GLY A 558 -18.96 3.03 22.28
N ARG A 559 -19.05 4.27 21.77
CA ARG A 559 -18.25 4.77 20.63
C ARG A 559 -18.36 3.96 19.33
N ASN A 560 -19.54 3.45 19.01
CA ASN A 560 -19.79 2.60 17.84
C ASN A 560 -20.56 3.25 16.69
N GLY A 561 -20.97 4.52 16.86
CA GLY A 561 -21.72 5.25 15.82
C GLY A 561 -23.07 4.60 15.49
N LEU A 562 -23.79 4.13 16.51
CA LEU A 562 -25.06 3.41 16.32
C LEU A 562 -26.15 4.26 15.65
N GLY A 563 -26.27 5.53 16.06
CA GLY A 563 -27.36 6.40 15.65
C GLY A 563 -28.76 5.87 16.05
N PHE A 564 -29.80 6.54 15.59
CA PHE A 564 -31.20 6.16 15.84
C PHE A 564 -31.52 4.71 15.42
N GLU A 565 -31.12 4.31 14.22
CA GLU A 565 -31.39 2.96 13.69
C GLU A 565 -30.69 1.86 14.50
N GLY A 566 -29.49 2.15 15.03
CA GLY A 566 -28.80 1.24 15.94
C GLY A 566 -29.53 1.12 17.28
N SER A 567 -29.97 2.23 17.89
CA SER A 567 -30.81 2.17 19.11
C SER A 567 -32.12 1.44 18.91
N LYS A 568 -32.75 1.55 17.74
CA LYS A 568 -33.96 0.78 17.42
C LYS A 568 -33.68 -0.72 17.44
N ALA A 569 -32.57 -1.16 16.86
CA ALA A 569 -32.16 -2.55 16.89
C ALA A 569 -31.86 -3.05 18.32
N VAL A 570 -31.16 -2.24 19.14
CA VAL A 570 -30.94 -2.51 20.57
C VAL A 570 -32.29 -2.73 21.25
N SER A 571 -33.24 -1.82 21.04
CA SER A 571 -34.56 -1.81 21.66
C SER A 571 -35.39 -3.05 21.29
N GLU A 572 -35.45 -3.38 20.00
CA GLU A 572 -36.17 -4.56 19.50
C GLU A 572 -35.58 -5.88 20.02
N GLY A 573 -34.26 -5.94 20.21
CA GLY A 573 -33.57 -7.11 20.75
C GLY A 573 -33.71 -7.25 22.26
N ILE A 574 -33.55 -6.17 23.02
CA ILE A 574 -33.71 -6.17 24.49
C ILE A 574 -35.15 -6.51 24.88
N ALA A 575 -36.14 -5.92 24.19
CA ALA A 575 -37.55 -6.19 24.47
C ALA A 575 -37.91 -7.68 24.35
N GLN A 576 -37.10 -8.47 23.67
CA GLN A 576 -37.30 -9.89 23.45
C GLN A 576 -36.75 -10.80 24.56
N LEU A 577 -36.01 -10.28 25.53
CA LEU A 577 -35.30 -11.02 26.58
C LEU A 577 -36.02 -10.92 27.93
N LYS A 578 -37.22 -11.51 28.01
CA LYS A 578 -38.16 -11.30 29.15
C LYS A 578 -37.72 -11.89 30.50
N GLN A 579 -36.64 -12.68 30.53
CA GLN A 579 -36.12 -13.32 31.75
C GLN A 579 -34.95 -12.55 32.37
N ILE A 580 -34.57 -11.39 31.81
CA ILE A 580 -33.46 -10.59 32.35
C ILE A 580 -33.80 -10.08 33.75
N THR A 581 -32.90 -10.37 34.68
CA THR A 581 -32.85 -9.83 36.04
C THR A 581 -31.75 -8.78 36.18
N ASP A 582 -30.60 -8.98 35.50
CA ASP A 582 -29.44 -8.10 35.58
C ASP A 582 -29.08 -7.56 34.19
N LEU A 583 -29.16 -6.24 34.01
CA LEU A 583 -28.85 -5.56 32.75
C LEU A 583 -27.78 -4.49 32.96
N SER A 584 -26.64 -4.64 32.29
CA SER A 584 -25.62 -3.61 32.13
C SER A 584 -25.49 -3.27 30.64
N LEU A 585 -25.75 -2.02 30.29
CA LEU A 585 -25.74 -1.55 28.90
C LEU A 585 -25.05 -0.20 28.81
N ASP A 586 -23.86 -0.18 28.22
CA ASP A 586 -23.12 1.05 27.90
C ASP A 586 -23.36 1.43 26.44
N LEU A 587 -24.02 2.57 26.21
CA LEU A 587 -24.28 3.16 24.91
C LEU A 587 -23.59 4.52 24.75
N THR A 588 -22.56 4.80 25.55
CA THR A 588 -21.85 6.08 25.55
C THR A 588 -21.39 6.50 24.16
N ASN A 589 -21.59 7.76 23.80
CA ASN A 589 -21.04 8.36 22.57
C ASN A 589 -21.44 7.60 21.28
N ASN A 590 -22.74 7.43 21.06
CA ASN A 590 -23.31 6.75 19.90
C ASN A 590 -24.29 7.60 19.07
N ASN A 591 -24.47 8.86 19.43
CA ASN A 591 -25.35 9.82 18.75
C ASN A 591 -26.79 9.29 18.58
N LEU A 592 -27.38 8.74 19.64
CA LEU A 592 -28.73 8.15 19.60
C LEU A 592 -29.83 9.19 19.32
N GLY A 593 -29.67 10.41 19.86
CA GLY A 593 -30.72 11.42 19.88
C GLY A 593 -31.94 11.02 20.71
N ASP A 594 -32.93 11.90 20.79
CA ASP A 594 -34.08 11.71 21.68
C ASP A 594 -34.95 10.50 21.34
N GLU A 595 -35.21 10.29 20.04
CA GLU A 595 -35.99 9.14 19.59
C GLU A 595 -35.30 7.81 19.88
N GLY A 596 -33.96 7.77 19.77
CA GLY A 596 -33.18 6.57 20.03
C GLY A 596 -33.16 6.19 21.51
N SER A 597 -32.93 7.19 22.37
CA SER A 597 -32.99 7.02 23.82
C SER A 597 -34.38 6.59 24.30
N LYS A 598 -35.44 7.21 23.76
CA LYS A 598 -36.83 6.84 24.06
C LYS A 598 -37.13 5.39 23.69
N ALA A 599 -36.69 4.93 22.52
CA ALA A 599 -36.89 3.53 22.12
C ALA A 599 -36.21 2.55 23.09
N VAL A 600 -34.99 2.85 23.53
CA VAL A 600 -34.24 2.01 24.49
C VAL A 600 -34.96 2.00 25.85
N ALA A 601 -35.40 3.16 26.32
CA ALA A 601 -36.18 3.29 27.54
C ALA A 601 -37.48 2.46 27.50
N GLU A 602 -38.26 2.58 26.43
CA GLU A 602 -39.49 1.82 26.23
C GLU A 602 -39.25 0.31 26.22
N ALA A 603 -38.14 -0.16 25.63
CA ALA A 603 -37.77 -1.57 25.65
C ALA A 603 -37.41 -2.07 27.05
N ILE A 604 -36.59 -1.31 27.79
CA ILE A 604 -36.21 -1.61 29.18
C ILE A 604 -37.45 -1.68 30.06
N ALA A 605 -38.42 -0.77 29.89
CA ALA A 605 -39.67 -0.77 30.65
C ALA A 605 -40.44 -2.11 30.56
N GLN A 606 -40.23 -2.90 29.51
CA GLN A 606 -40.89 -4.20 29.34
C GLN A 606 -40.21 -5.35 30.10
N LEU A 607 -39.03 -5.14 30.67
CA LEU A 607 -38.26 -6.14 31.41
C LEU A 607 -38.67 -6.14 32.88
N LYS A 608 -39.83 -6.74 33.16
CA LYS A 608 -40.50 -6.65 34.47
C LYS A 608 -39.80 -7.40 35.62
N GLN A 609 -38.78 -8.19 35.32
CA GLN A 609 -38.00 -8.99 36.29
C GLN A 609 -36.67 -8.34 36.67
N ILE A 610 -36.34 -7.16 36.12
CA ILE A 610 -35.08 -6.47 36.44
C ILE A 610 -35.00 -6.13 37.93
N THR A 611 -33.92 -6.58 38.54
CA THR A 611 -33.46 -6.23 39.89
C THR A 611 -32.29 -5.25 39.81
N ASP A 612 -31.36 -5.46 38.88
CA ASP A 612 -30.14 -4.66 38.74
C ASP A 612 -30.04 -4.03 37.35
N LEU A 613 -29.99 -2.70 37.28
CA LEU A 613 -29.88 -1.95 36.03
C LEU A 613 -28.70 -0.99 36.07
N SER A 614 -27.76 -1.16 35.14
CA SER A 614 -26.71 -0.19 34.82
C SER A 614 -26.88 0.28 33.38
N LEU A 615 -27.18 1.56 33.18
CA LEU A 615 -27.39 2.15 31.87
C LEU A 615 -26.51 3.40 31.70
N ASP A 616 -25.61 3.38 30.71
CA ASP A 616 -24.83 4.56 30.33
C ASP A 616 -25.33 5.10 28.99
N LEU A 617 -25.88 6.31 29.03
CA LEU A 617 -26.40 7.05 27.89
C LEU A 617 -25.63 8.38 27.71
N SER A 618 -24.46 8.53 28.31
CA SER A 618 -23.67 9.76 28.23
C SER A 618 -23.21 10.06 26.78
N LEU A 619 -23.02 11.34 26.46
CA LEU A 619 -22.56 11.79 25.13
C LEU A 619 -23.47 11.36 23.95
N ASN A 620 -24.80 11.39 24.08
CA ASN A 620 -25.72 10.91 23.03
C ASN A 620 -26.65 11.98 22.44
N SER A 621 -26.39 13.26 22.71
CA SER A 621 -27.19 14.39 22.25
C SER A 621 -28.64 14.33 22.73
N LEU A 622 -28.85 13.94 24.00
CA LEU A 622 -30.18 13.79 24.59
C LEU A 622 -30.71 15.10 25.19
N GLY A 623 -31.96 15.46 24.91
CA GLY A 623 -32.69 16.59 25.47
C GLY A 623 -33.71 16.20 26.54
N ASP A 624 -34.57 17.14 26.94
CA ASP A 624 -35.53 16.97 28.03
C ASP A 624 -36.51 15.81 27.81
N GLU A 625 -36.93 15.56 26.57
CA GLU A 625 -37.84 14.46 26.21
C GLU A 625 -37.23 13.09 26.51
N SER A 626 -35.92 12.92 26.28
CA SER A 626 -35.19 11.71 26.69
C SER A 626 -35.18 11.53 28.19
N GLY A 627 -34.90 12.60 28.93
CA GLY A 627 -34.89 12.56 30.40
C GLY A 627 -36.23 12.08 30.94
N GLN A 628 -37.33 12.59 30.40
CA GLN A 628 -38.66 12.13 30.76
C GLN A 628 -38.89 10.66 30.41
N ALA A 629 -38.61 10.24 29.17
CA ALA A 629 -38.85 8.86 28.73
C ALA A 629 -38.06 7.82 29.52
N VAL A 630 -36.78 8.08 29.80
CA VAL A 630 -35.90 7.17 30.56
C VAL A 630 -36.45 6.96 31.98
N PHE A 631 -36.87 8.02 32.66
CA PHE A 631 -37.36 7.92 34.02
C PHE A 631 -38.78 7.38 34.14
N GLU A 632 -39.66 7.69 33.18
CA GLU A 632 -40.97 7.04 33.07
C GLU A 632 -40.84 5.52 32.85
N ALA A 633 -39.86 5.09 32.06
CA ALA A 633 -39.56 3.69 31.84
C ALA A 633 -39.03 2.99 33.10
N ILE A 634 -38.01 3.58 33.75
CA ILE A 634 -37.41 3.03 34.97
C ILE A 634 -38.46 2.95 36.10
N ALA A 635 -39.36 3.92 36.22
CA ALA A 635 -40.44 3.91 37.21
C ALA A 635 -41.40 2.72 37.05
N GLN A 636 -41.44 2.06 35.88
CA GLN A 636 -42.24 0.85 35.66
C GLN A 636 -41.55 -0.43 36.12
N LEU A 637 -40.26 -0.39 36.46
CA LEU A 637 -39.49 -1.51 36.99
C LEU A 637 -39.76 -1.65 38.48
N LYS A 638 -40.75 -2.47 38.86
CA LYS A 638 -41.21 -2.56 40.25
C LYS A 638 -40.32 -3.41 41.16
N GLN A 639 -39.39 -4.18 40.58
CA GLN A 639 -38.49 -5.08 41.31
C GLN A 639 -37.06 -4.55 41.41
N ILE A 640 -36.78 -3.37 40.84
CA ILE A 640 -35.43 -2.80 40.82
C ILE A 640 -34.95 -2.46 42.24
N THR A 641 -33.79 -2.99 42.58
CA THR A 641 -33.06 -2.77 43.83
C THR A 641 -31.80 -1.96 43.59
N ASP A 642 -31.09 -2.20 42.49
CA ASP A 642 -29.88 -1.45 42.16
C ASP A 642 -30.00 -0.72 40.82
N LEU A 643 -29.75 0.60 40.86
CA LEU A 643 -29.82 1.47 39.69
C LEU A 643 -28.53 2.30 39.56
N SER A 644 -27.84 2.12 38.45
CA SER A 644 -26.78 3.00 37.98
C SER A 644 -27.18 3.63 36.65
N LEU A 645 -27.29 4.96 36.59
CA LEU A 645 -27.62 5.69 35.38
C LEU A 645 -26.64 6.84 35.16
N ASP A 646 -26.02 6.87 33.98
CA ASP A 646 -25.16 7.96 33.53
C ASP A 646 -25.78 8.66 32.31
N LEU A 647 -26.07 9.95 32.47
CA LEU A 647 -26.63 10.84 31.45
C LEU A 647 -25.71 12.04 31.20
N ARG A 648 -24.48 12.05 31.74
CA ARG A 648 -23.56 13.18 31.60
C ARG A 648 -23.29 13.55 30.15
N PHE A 649 -22.91 14.80 29.93
CA PHE A 649 -22.57 15.31 28.61
C PHE A 649 -23.71 15.14 27.58
N ASN A 650 -24.94 15.32 28.04
CA ASN A 650 -26.13 15.51 27.21
C ASN A 650 -26.70 16.92 27.44
N TYR A 651 -27.81 17.24 26.77
CA TYR A 651 -28.45 18.56 26.78
C TYR A 651 -29.73 18.59 27.63
N LEU A 652 -29.72 17.92 28.79
CA LEU A 652 -30.85 17.94 29.72
C LEU A 652 -31.01 19.36 30.31
N GLY A 653 -32.16 19.96 30.08
CA GLY A 653 -32.64 21.19 30.69
C GLY A 653 -33.29 20.93 32.06
N ASP A 654 -33.99 21.95 32.56
CA ASP A 654 -34.62 21.89 33.87
C ASP A 654 -35.81 20.92 33.90
N GLU A 655 -36.56 20.79 32.80
CA GLU A 655 -37.70 19.87 32.71
C GLU A 655 -37.24 18.41 32.68
N GLY A 656 -36.16 18.09 31.95
CA GLY A 656 -35.57 16.76 31.95
C GLY A 656 -35.04 16.38 33.34
N ARG A 657 -34.34 17.30 34.02
CA ARG A 657 -33.88 17.10 35.42
C ARG A 657 -35.03 16.96 36.42
N LYS A 658 -36.14 17.66 36.21
CA LYS A 658 -37.33 17.53 37.04
C LYS A 658 -37.98 16.16 36.85
N ALA A 659 -38.12 15.70 35.61
CA ALA A 659 -38.64 14.37 35.32
C ALA A 659 -37.76 13.26 35.92
N VAL A 660 -36.43 13.45 35.91
CA VAL A 660 -35.49 12.60 36.64
C VAL A 660 -35.85 12.51 38.12
N SER A 661 -35.99 13.65 38.79
CA SER A 661 -36.31 13.70 40.22
C SER A 661 -37.66 13.06 40.54
N GLU A 662 -38.68 13.27 39.70
CA GLU A 662 -40.02 12.72 39.88
C GLU A 662 -40.06 11.19 39.65
N GLY A 663 -39.31 10.68 38.68
CA GLY A 663 -39.19 9.25 38.42
C GLY A 663 -38.50 8.49 39.55
N ILE A 664 -37.40 9.04 40.09
CA ILE A 664 -36.70 8.44 41.23
C ILE A 664 -37.62 8.32 42.44
N ALA A 665 -38.46 9.33 42.70
CA ALA A 665 -39.41 9.31 43.82
C ALA A 665 -40.41 8.15 43.74
N GLN A 666 -40.61 7.55 42.56
CA GLN A 666 -41.49 6.40 42.37
C GLN A 666 -40.81 5.05 42.64
N LEU A 667 -39.48 5.02 42.78
CA LEU A 667 -38.70 3.81 43.02
C LEU A 667 -38.65 3.49 44.52
N LYS A 668 -39.56 2.61 44.96
CA LYS A 668 -39.79 2.33 46.39
C LYS A 668 -38.87 1.26 46.99
N HIS A 669 -38.15 0.51 46.16
CA HIS A 669 -37.39 -0.68 46.55
C HIS A 669 -35.88 -0.56 46.28
N ILE A 670 -35.41 0.62 45.84
CA ILE A 670 -34.00 0.87 45.56
C ILE A 670 -33.17 0.82 46.86
N THR A 671 -32.11 0.02 46.82
CA THR A 671 -31.08 -0.12 47.84
C THR A 671 -29.79 0.60 47.45
N ASN A 672 -29.38 0.53 46.19
CA ASN A 672 -28.23 1.27 45.68
C ASN A 672 -28.62 2.16 44.50
N LEU A 673 -28.31 3.46 44.61
CA LEU A 673 -28.59 4.46 43.58
C LEU A 673 -27.30 5.21 43.22
N SER A 674 -26.87 5.07 41.96
CA SER A 674 -25.80 5.85 41.35
C SER A 674 -26.36 6.65 40.19
N LEU A 675 -26.36 7.98 40.31
CA LEU A 675 -26.85 8.88 39.28
C LEU A 675 -25.78 9.89 38.92
N LYS A 676 -25.50 9.99 37.62
CA LYS A 676 -24.61 10.98 37.04
C LYS A 676 -25.41 11.71 35.96
N LEU A 677 -25.72 12.99 36.19
CA LEU A 677 -26.56 13.82 35.32
C LEU A 677 -25.74 14.90 34.62
#